data_AF-A0A6I9P769-F1
#
_entry.id   AF-A0A6I9P769-F1
#
_cell.length_a   1.000
_cell.length_b   1.000
_cell.length_c   1.000
_cell.angle_alpha   90.00
_cell.angle_beta   90.00
_cell.angle_gamma   90.00
#
_symmetry.space_group_name_H-M   'P 1'
#
loop_
_entity.id
_entity.type
_entity.pdbx_description
1 polymer ?
#
loop_
_entity_poly.entity_id
_entity_poly.type
_entity_poly.pdbx_seq_one_letter_code
_entity_poly.pdbx_strand_id
1 'polypeptide(L)'
;MSAGSQVYLRRELVCQGDTIKLRYGEKPEDSPYLWAHMKTYTEITARVFSGLCLVNCLSTPLHVSEAMLSAARSIKPNLYVIADISTSSQHIENVHVTRLGITSLVRDDVGSSERQEDWGYQSLFGKEPVGAFCQPSHRPLIPAVTHTMLMDRSHNHHSPIQIINIIIIIVQLSTMKENQQYTCWNSEAHTSSQVNLQTGMLAVKLALNRLHHKLAAEGFSQVYVEQLDECVVAVTRHCPSSHQSVVAVLRRAIKNPETHYYTNDVPPMLIPGRIKEVVVEARTIVNRTNSNKKDDNMSALPNCTIDIKEHIQLNDSKLVKKADMVSKHNSVLQEVAFEKFTPGSIIIFRVTLEPRSHEKLGALRSHLIQFSPQYQTGSLADNSTPSILTKPLMIIMSKLTLADMNVLLYHCDAEEREDGRGCYNIPSWLPLNYGGLQGLMSVLAEIRPKNDLGHPLCDNLRQGDWMMDYVSNRLLAKEGALGEVGHWFQAMFGYLKHIPRYLVPCYFDSIIQGAYNTALEAVFKRMSSFVQNGSSLVKQLALGSVQMCGVDHSWAMPTISPHLKDVQSSFNEVTKEEQCFVSLAAGLPHFCAGVFRCWGRDTFISLRGLLLLTGRYLEARNIILAFGGTLHHGLIPNLLGSGTNVRYNCRDSVWWWLQCIQEYCTLVPDGVSILKCPVKRMYPNISEQKPYGAGEQPLYDVIQEVMQRHMHGIQFRETNAGPQLDSNMTDEGFNVEAAVDQTTGFISGGNRFNCGTWMDKMGESERAHNKGIPATPRDGSAVEIVGLCKSTVRWIVKLHNNGHFPYAAVNICRGGQTYSESYAKWDLKIQENFEKKFYIPHDPKDYEGKQPELVHKRGIYKDSFGSSSPWCDYQLRTNFPIAMVVAPELFTVEKAWEALGIAERKLLGPLGMKTLDPE
;
A
#
# COMPACT_ATOMS: atom_id res chain seq x y z
N MET A 1 35.66 -19.57 -31.98
CA MET A 1 36.67 -19.62 -30.89
C MET A 1 36.83 -18.18 -30.44
N SER A 2 36.77 -17.88 -29.15
CA SER A 2 37.16 -16.55 -28.70
C SER A 2 38.68 -16.44 -28.84
N ALA A 3 39.16 -15.35 -29.43
CA ALA A 3 40.57 -15.03 -29.48
C ALA A 3 41.07 -14.87 -28.03
N GLY A 4 41.76 -15.88 -27.49
CA GLY A 4 42.29 -15.86 -26.12
C GLY A 4 42.23 -17.20 -25.36
N SER A 5 41.37 -18.14 -25.74
CA SER A 5 41.30 -19.45 -25.09
C SER A 5 42.35 -20.43 -25.65
N GLN A 6 43.20 -21.00 -24.79
CA GLN A 6 44.25 -21.97 -25.16
C GLN A 6 43.87 -23.43 -24.87
N VAL A 7 42.59 -23.73 -24.64
CA VAL A 7 42.11 -25.05 -24.15
C VAL A 7 42.53 -26.24 -25.04
N TYR A 8 42.60 -26.06 -26.36
CA TYR A 8 43.05 -27.10 -27.29
C TYR A 8 44.57 -27.38 -27.15
N LEU A 9 45.38 -26.33 -27.00
CA LEU A 9 46.84 -26.46 -26.85
C LEU A 9 47.20 -27.06 -25.48
N ARG A 10 46.47 -26.66 -24.43
CA ARG A 10 46.66 -27.16 -23.06
C ARG A 10 46.03 -28.53 -22.80
N ARG A 11 45.28 -29.08 -23.77
CA ARG A 11 44.51 -30.34 -23.65
C ARG A 11 43.51 -30.32 -22.50
N GLU A 12 42.92 -29.16 -22.24
CA GLU A 12 41.88 -28.94 -21.21
C GLU A 12 40.48 -29.27 -21.73
N LEU A 13 40.32 -29.53 -23.04
CA LEU A 13 39.07 -29.92 -23.66
C LEU A 13 38.87 -31.44 -23.61
N VAL A 14 37.71 -31.89 -23.12
CA VAL A 14 37.23 -33.25 -23.32
C VAL A 14 36.65 -33.37 -24.72
N CYS A 15 37.38 -34.00 -25.64
CA CYS A 15 37.00 -34.11 -27.05
C CYS A 15 35.93 -35.19 -27.28
N GLN A 16 34.86 -34.83 -27.99
CA GLN A 16 33.89 -35.77 -28.56
C GLN A 16 34.26 -36.02 -30.03
N GLY A 17 34.96 -37.13 -30.30
CA GLY A 17 35.57 -37.42 -31.60
C GLY A 17 34.58 -37.69 -32.75
N ASP A 18 33.31 -37.84 -32.41
CA ASP A 18 32.16 -38.04 -33.30
C ASP A 18 31.49 -36.72 -33.74
N THR A 19 31.97 -35.56 -33.26
CA THR A 19 31.36 -34.25 -33.56
C THR A 19 32.37 -33.21 -34.05
N ILE A 20 31.90 -32.25 -34.87
CA ILE A 20 32.68 -31.11 -35.35
C ILE A 20 32.07 -29.82 -34.82
N LYS A 21 32.86 -28.98 -34.12
CA LYS A 21 32.40 -27.68 -33.60
C LYS A 21 32.19 -26.67 -34.73
N LEU A 22 30.96 -26.18 -34.88
CA LEU A 22 30.57 -25.20 -35.90
C LEU A 22 31.02 -23.77 -35.51
N ARG A 23 31.61 -23.03 -36.46
CA ARG A 23 32.12 -21.65 -36.26
C ARG A 23 31.20 -20.63 -36.93
N TYR A 24 30.26 -20.06 -36.18
CA TYR A 24 29.29 -19.08 -36.70
C TYR A 24 29.84 -17.67 -36.93
N GLY A 25 30.78 -17.20 -36.09
CA GLY A 25 31.22 -15.79 -36.09
C GLY A 25 30.27 -14.88 -35.32
N GLU A 26 30.46 -13.57 -35.44
CA GLU A 26 29.62 -12.54 -34.80
C GLU A 26 28.39 -12.23 -35.65
N LYS A 27 28.48 -12.40 -36.98
CA LYS A 27 27.41 -12.09 -37.92
C LYS A 27 27.30 -13.13 -39.05
N PRO A 28 26.17 -13.22 -39.76
CA PRO A 28 25.97 -14.18 -40.84
C PRO A 28 27.06 -14.17 -41.92
N GLU A 29 27.65 -13.01 -42.20
CA GLU A 29 28.68 -12.82 -43.21
C GLU A 29 30.01 -13.53 -42.87
N ASP A 30 30.26 -13.85 -41.61
CA ASP A 30 31.49 -14.51 -41.18
C ASP A 30 31.53 -16.00 -41.56
N SER A 31 30.35 -16.61 -41.73
CA SER A 31 30.16 -18.00 -42.18
C SER A 31 28.82 -18.17 -42.95
N PRO A 32 28.65 -17.56 -44.14
CA PRO A 32 27.34 -17.41 -44.79
C PRO A 32 26.60 -18.74 -45.05
N TYR A 33 27.32 -19.74 -45.54
CA TYR A 33 26.75 -21.06 -45.83
C TYR A 33 26.21 -21.73 -44.56
N LEU A 34 26.97 -21.68 -43.47
CA LEU A 34 26.59 -22.30 -42.19
C LEU A 34 25.31 -21.67 -41.64
N TRP A 35 25.23 -20.34 -41.64
CA TRP A 35 24.04 -19.63 -41.18
C TRP A 35 22.82 -19.95 -42.03
N ALA A 36 22.94 -19.95 -43.36
CA ALA A 36 21.85 -20.29 -44.26
C ALA A 36 21.39 -21.75 -44.07
N HIS A 37 22.33 -22.69 -44.00
CA HIS A 37 22.03 -24.11 -43.81
C HIS A 37 21.32 -24.37 -42.47
N MET A 38 21.81 -23.78 -41.37
CA MET A 38 21.23 -23.97 -40.05
C MET A 38 19.88 -23.26 -39.90
N LYS A 39 19.69 -22.13 -40.57
CA LYS A 39 18.37 -21.49 -40.67
C LYS A 39 17.38 -22.43 -41.36
N THR A 40 17.71 -22.96 -42.53
CA THR A 40 16.84 -23.91 -43.25
C THR A 40 16.56 -25.17 -42.43
N TYR A 41 17.57 -25.74 -41.76
CA TYR A 41 17.40 -26.87 -40.85
C TYR A 41 16.42 -26.54 -39.72
N THR A 42 16.59 -25.39 -39.08
CA THR A 42 15.72 -24.94 -37.99
C THR A 42 14.29 -24.72 -38.47
N GLU A 43 14.12 -24.14 -39.66
CA GLU A 43 12.82 -23.93 -40.29
C GLU A 43 12.11 -25.25 -40.61
N ILE A 44 12.82 -26.24 -41.17
CA ILE A 44 12.29 -27.59 -41.42
C ILE A 44 11.85 -28.23 -40.10
N THR A 45 12.70 -28.15 -39.06
CA THR A 45 12.40 -28.72 -37.75
C THR A 45 11.16 -28.08 -37.13
N ALA A 46 11.00 -26.75 -37.24
CA ALA A 46 9.83 -26.03 -36.71
C ALA A 46 8.51 -26.38 -37.45
N ARG A 47 8.57 -26.73 -38.75
CA ARG A 47 7.40 -27.21 -39.50
C ARG A 47 6.93 -28.58 -38.99
N VAL A 48 7.86 -29.46 -38.67
CA VAL A 48 7.55 -30.84 -38.27
C VAL A 48 7.19 -30.95 -36.79
N PHE A 49 7.94 -30.32 -35.89
CA PHE A 49 7.83 -30.53 -34.45
C PHE A 49 7.09 -29.41 -33.72
N SER A 50 6.39 -29.72 -32.63
CA SER A 50 5.69 -28.75 -31.79
C SER A 50 6.61 -27.97 -30.84
N GLY A 51 7.84 -28.46 -30.65
CA GLY A 51 8.82 -27.80 -29.81
C GLY A 51 10.25 -28.24 -30.10
N LEU A 52 11.21 -27.52 -29.55
CA LEU A 52 12.64 -27.75 -29.69
C LEU A 52 13.30 -27.92 -28.32
N CYS A 53 14.31 -28.77 -28.24
CA CYS A 53 15.18 -28.92 -27.08
C CYS A 53 16.57 -28.34 -27.39
N LEU A 54 16.97 -27.33 -26.63
CA LEU A 54 18.31 -26.75 -26.69
C LEU A 54 19.24 -27.50 -25.76
N VAL A 55 20.07 -28.35 -26.34
CA VAL A 55 21.10 -29.12 -25.63
C VAL A 55 22.37 -28.27 -25.54
N ASN A 56 23.01 -28.25 -24.36
CA ASN A 56 24.24 -27.48 -24.11
C ASN A 56 24.10 -26.00 -24.52
N CYS A 57 22.97 -25.37 -24.17
CA CYS A 57 22.59 -24.03 -24.64
C CYS A 57 23.69 -22.98 -24.37
N LEU A 58 24.34 -23.04 -23.20
CA LEU A 58 25.41 -22.12 -22.80
C LEU A 58 26.68 -22.20 -23.67
N SER A 59 26.87 -23.30 -24.41
CA SER A 59 28.02 -23.49 -25.29
C SER A 59 27.84 -22.86 -26.68
N THR A 60 26.61 -22.45 -27.01
CA THR A 60 26.25 -21.77 -28.25
C THR A 60 26.17 -20.27 -27.99
N PRO A 61 26.83 -19.42 -28.81
CA PRO A 61 26.72 -17.98 -28.66
C PRO A 61 25.26 -17.51 -28.71
N LEU A 62 24.89 -16.63 -27.79
CA LEU A 62 23.50 -16.25 -27.57
C LEU A 62 22.82 -15.68 -28.82
N HIS A 63 23.52 -14.85 -29.60
CA HIS A 63 23.01 -14.24 -30.82
C HIS A 63 22.68 -15.26 -31.92
N VAL A 64 23.42 -16.37 -31.97
CA VAL A 64 23.16 -17.47 -32.92
C VAL A 64 21.85 -18.14 -32.55
N SER A 65 21.69 -18.53 -31.28
CA SER A 65 20.48 -19.18 -30.78
C SER A 65 19.24 -18.27 -30.95
N GLU A 66 19.37 -16.97 -30.68
CA GLU A 66 18.30 -15.98 -30.90
C GLU A 66 17.83 -15.94 -32.35
N ALA A 67 18.77 -15.87 -33.30
CA ALA A 67 18.44 -15.79 -34.71
C ALA A 67 17.75 -17.07 -35.22
N MET A 68 18.23 -18.24 -34.80
CA MET A 68 17.65 -19.53 -35.19
C MET A 68 16.25 -19.70 -34.59
N LEU A 69 16.05 -19.39 -33.31
CA LEU A 69 14.72 -19.45 -32.69
C LEU A 69 13.76 -18.41 -33.27
N SER A 70 14.25 -17.23 -33.67
CA SER A 70 13.44 -16.23 -34.36
C SER A 70 12.94 -16.75 -35.72
N ALA A 71 13.81 -17.42 -36.50
CA ALA A 71 13.42 -18.08 -37.74
C ALA A 71 12.39 -19.21 -37.48
N ALA A 72 12.60 -20.01 -36.43
CA ALA A 72 11.67 -21.07 -36.02
C ALA A 72 10.28 -20.51 -35.65
N ARG A 73 10.23 -19.44 -34.85
CA ARG A 73 8.99 -18.79 -34.39
C ARG A 73 8.27 -18.03 -35.49
N SER A 74 8.99 -17.56 -36.51
CA SER A 74 8.38 -16.97 -37.70
C SER A 74 7.53 -17.99 -38.47
N ILE A 75 7.88 -19.28 -38.40
CA ILE A 75 7.09 -20.38 -38.97
C ILE A 75 6.04 -20.89 -37.99
N LYS A 76 6.40 -21.04 -36.71
CA LYS A 76 5.52 -21.54 -35.66
C LYS A 76 5.53 -20.59 -34.46
N PRO A 77 4.62 -19.60 -34.40
CA PRO A 77 4.59 -18.61 -33.33
C PRO A 77 4.49 -19.22 -31.91
N ASN A 78 3.76 -20.34 -31.78
CA ASN A 78 3.56 -21.05 -30.52
C ASN A 78 4.58 -22.18 -30.27
N LEU A 79 5.81 -22.03 -30.77
CA LEU A 79 6.86 -23.05 -30.61
C LEU A 79 7.26 -23.20 -29.14
N TYR A 80 7.11 -24.40 -28.60
CA TYR A 80 7.54 -24.73 -27.24
C TYR A 80 9.06 -24.96 -27.20
N VAL A 81 9.79 -24.24 -26.34
CA VAL A 81 11.26 -24.36 -26.28
C VAL A 81 11.67 -24.83 -24.89
N ILE A 82 12.34 -25.97 -24.83
CA ILE A 82 12.99 -26.46 -23.60
C ILE A 82 14.50 -26.28 -23.72
N ALA A 83 15.16 -25.99 -22.60
CA ALA A 83 16.61 -25.90 -22.56
C ALA A 83 17.19 -26.56 -21.32
N ASP A 84 18.27 -27.30 -21.51
CA ASP A 84 19.13 -27.73 -20.42
C ASP A 84 20.19 -26.64 -20.18
N ILE A 85 20.03 -25.93 -19.06
CA ILE A 85 20.95 -24.89 -18.61
C ILE A 85 21.47 -25.30 -17.23
N SER A 86 22.74 -25.69 -17.19
CA SER A 86 23.47 -26.03 -15.96
C SER A 86 24.50 -24.93 -15.66
N THR A 87 24.14 -23.99 -14.78
CA THR A 87 25.00 -22.90 -14.32
C THR A 87 24.80 -22.66 -12.82
N SER A 88 25.85 -22.22 -12.11
CA SER A 88 25.72 -21.75 -10.72
C SER A 88 25.18 -20.31 -10.63
N SER A 89 25.09 -19.59 -11.75
CA SER A 89 24.62 -18.21 -11.80
C SER A 89 23.18 -18.11 -12.30
N GLN A 90 22.26 -17.81 -11.38
CA GLN A 90 20.85 -17.54 -11.70
C GLN A 90 20.69 -16.35 -12.67
N HIS A 91 21.59 -15.37 -12.62
CA HIS A 91 21.57 -14.24 -13.54
C HIS A 91 21.80 -14.69 -15.00
N ILE A 92 22.81 -15.52 -15.24
CA ILE A 92 23.12 -16.04 -16.59
C ILE A 92 21.95 -16.85 -17.13
N GLU A 93 21.35 -17.68 -16.28
CA GLU A 93 20.15 -18.44 -16.63
C GLU A 93 19.00 -17.54 -17.05
N ASN A 94 18.67 -16.52 -16.24
CA ASN A 94 17.60 -15.57 -16.53
C ASN A 94 17.84 -14.82 -17.85
N VAL A 95 19.08 -14.39 -18.11
CA VAL A 95 19.42 -13.73 -19.39
C VAL A 95 19.11 -14.65 -20.58
N HIS A 96 19.50 -15.93 -20.51
CA HIS A 96 19.22 -16.88 -21.59
C HIS A 96 17.73 -17.16 -21.73
N VAL A 97 17.00 -17.34 -20.63
CA VAL A 97 15.55 -17.55 -20.66
C VAL A 97 14.83 -16.38 -21.31
N THR A 98 15.11 -15.16 -20.86
CA THR A 98 14.44 -13.95 -21.35
C THR A 98 14.79 -13.67 -22.81
N ARG A 99 16.07 -13.75 -23.17
CA ARG A 99 16.53 -13.41 -24.53
C ARG A 99 16.12 -14.46 -25.57
N LEU A 100 16.21 -15.74 -25.23
CA LEU A 100 15.82 -16.83 -26.14
C LEU A 100 14.32 -17.13 -26.10
N GLY A 101 13.58 -16.59 -25.12
CA GLY A 101 12.17 -16.92 -24.90
C GLY A 101 11.98 -18.40 -24.55
N ILE A 102 12.88 -18.97 -23.74
CA ILE A 102 12.78 -20.38 -23.34
C ILE A 102 11.48 -20.57 -22.54
N THR A 103 10.68 -21.56 -22.93
CA THR A 103 9.40 -21.84 -22.28
C THR A 103 9.60 -22.65 -21.00
N SER A 104 10.52 -23.62 -20.98
CA SER A 104 10.81 -24.38 -19.77
C SER A 104 12.26 -24.83 -19.65
N LEU A 105 12.77 -24.86 -18.42
CA LEU A 105 14.09 -25.39 -18.11
C LEU A 105 13.99 -26.87 -17.74
N VAL A 106 14.92 -27.66 -18.29
CA VAL A 106 15.06 -29.07 -17.92
C VAL A 106 15.82 -29.15 -16.60
N ARG A 107 15.30 -29.95 -15.67
CA ARG A 107 15.90 -30.24 -14.35
C ARG A 107 15.84 -31.73 -14.09
N ASP A 108 16.86 -32.27 -13.44
CA ASP A 108 16.97 -33.69 -13.09
C ASP A 108 16.97 -33.90 -11.57
N ASP A 109 16.25 -34.94 -11.13
CA ASP A 109 16.12 -35.30 -9.70
C ASP A 109 17.36 -36.05 -9.14
N VAL A 110 18.18 -36.65 -10.00
CA VAL A 110 19.20 -37.66 -9.61
C VAL A 110 20.49 -37.03 -9.03
N GLY A 111 20.81 -35.77 -9.31
CA GLY A 111 22.01 -35.09 -8.81
C GLY A 111 21.88 -34.44 -7.42
N SER A 112 20.82 -34.75 -6.67
CA SER A 112 20.30 -33.91 -5.59
C SER A 112 20.71 -34.29 -4.16
N SER A 113 21.48 -35.36 -3.93
CA SER A 113 21.82 -35.79 -2.56
C SER A 113 22.70 -34.78 -1.79
N GLU A 114 23.47 -33.92 -2.48
CA GLU A 114 24.25 -32.83 -1.86
C GLU A 114 23.63 -31.43 -2.09
N ARG A 115 22.62 -31.29 -2.96
CA ARG A 115 21.99 -29.99 -3.31
C ARG A 115 20.61 -29.79 -2.67
N GLN A 116 20.10 -30.79 -1.96
CA GLN A 116 18.79 -30.76 -1.29
C GLN A 116 18.70 -29.78 -0.11
N GLU A 117 19.84 -29.37 0.45
CA GLU A 117 19.87 -28.43 1.59
C GLU A 117 19.63 -26.96 1.16
N ASP A 118 19.97 -26.58 -0.08
CA ASP A 118 19.91 -25.17 -0.54
C ASP A 118 18.63 -24.82 -1.33
N TRP A 119 17.98 -25.79 -1.98
CA TRP A 119 16.76 -25.56 -2.78
C TRP A 119 15.58 -26.31 -2.17
N GLY A 120 14.85 -25.64 -1.28
CA GLY A 120 13.61 -26.21 -0.71
C GLY A 120 12.67 -26.69 -1.83
N TYR A 121 12.02 -27.85 -1.64
CA TYR A 121 11.14 -28.51 -2.62
C TYR A 121 10.10 -27.58 -3.27
N GLN A 122 9.71 -26.50 -2.60
CA GLN A 122 8.79 -25.48 -3.12
C GLN A 122 9.33 -24.72 -4.34
N SER A 123 10.64 -24.47 -4.41
CA SER A 123 11.28 -23.74 -5.51
C SER A 123 11.15 -24.44 -6.87
N LEU A 124 11.01 -25.77 -6.88
CA LEU A 124 10.88 -26.60 -8.08
C LEU A 124 9.50 -26.51 -8.74
N PHE A 125 8.47 -26.10 -7.99
CA PHE A 125 7.08 -26.18 -8.47
C PHE A 125 6.51 -24.86 -8.98
N GLY A 126 7.19 -23.72 -8.77
CA GLY A 126 6.85 -22.41 -9.36
C GLY A 126 5.39 -21.99 -9.16
N LYS A 127 4.73 -22.45 -8.10
CA LYS A 127 3.28 -22.34 -7.90
C LYS A 127 2.93 -21.66 -6.58
N GLU A 128 1.74 -21.08 -6.55
CA GLU A 128 1.22 -20.38 -5.38
C GLU A 128 1.10 -21.33 -4.16
N PRO A 129 1.40 -20.86 -2.94
CA PRO A 129 1.20 -21.66 -1.74
C PRO A 129 -0.28 -21.95 -1.48
N VAL A 130 -0.58 -23.04 -0.77
CA VAL A 130 -1.95 -23.32 -0.30
C VAL A 130 -2.44 -22.18 0.60
N GLY A 131 -3.60 -21.61 0.29
CA GLY A 131 -4.12 -20.44 1.01
C GLY A 131 -3.48 -19.11 0.59
N ALA A 132 -2.81 -19.07 -0.57
CA ALA A 132 -2.32 -17.83 -1.18
C ALA A 132 -3.43 -16.79 -1.30
N PHE A 133 -3.07 -15.51 -1.19
CA PHE A 133 -4.03 -14.42 -1.30
C PHE A 133 -4.67 -14.38 -2.69
N CYS A 134 -5.92 -13.91 -2.72
CA CYS A 134 -6.59 -13.58 -3.96
C CYS A 134 -5.92 -12.36 -4.61
N GLN A 135 -5.17 -12.60 -5.66
CA GLN A 135 -4.49 -11.56 -6.40
C GLN A 135 -5.46 -10.82 -7.33
N PRO A 136 -5.23 -9.52 -7.61
CA PRO A 136 -6.08 -8.75 -8.51
C PRO A 136 -6.02 -9.26 -9.95
N SER A 137 -7.09 -9.00 -10.72
CA SER A 137 -7.20 -9.34 -12.14
C SER A 137 -6.17 -8.58 -13.00
N HIS A 138 -5.88 -7.34 -12.64
CA HIS A 138 -4.81 -6.54 -13.22
C HIS A 138 -3.60 -6.58 -12.31
N ARG A 139 -2.55 -7.27 -12.74
CA ARG A 139 -1.26 -7.34 -12.03
C ARG A 139 -0.20 -6.59 -12.81
N PRO A 140 0.72 -5.88 -12.14
CA PRO A 140 1.95 -5.48 -12.79
C PRO A 140 2.70 -6.73 -13.26
N LEU A 141 3.34 -6.65 -14.43
CA LEU A 141 4.23 -7.71 -14.90
C LEU A 141 5.43 -7.79 -13.96
N ILE A 142 5.48 -8.83 -13.13
CA ILE A 142 6.56 -9.07 -12.18
C ILE A 142 7.49 -10.19 -12.67
N PRO A 143 8.79 -10.15 -12.33
CA PRO A 143 9.68 -11.28 -12.54
C PRO A 143 9.12 -12.54 -11.85
N ALA A 144 9.14 -13.67 -12.56
CA ALA A 144 8.70 -14.96 -12.06
C ALA A 144 9.76 -16.02 -12.34
N VAL A 145 9.76 -17.10 -11.55
CA VAL A 145 10.63 -18.25 -11.79
C VAL A 145 10.20 -18.91 -13.10
N THR A 146 11.18 -19.21 -13.96
CA THR A 146 10.95 -19.91 -15.22
C THR A 146 10.25 -21.24 -15.00
N HIS A 147 9.30 -21.58 -15.87
CA HIS A 147 8.66 -22.90 -15.80
C HIS A 147 9.71 -24.01 -15.89
N THR A 148 9.52 -25.05 -15.09
CA THR A 148 10.44 -26.19 -15.03
C THR A 148 9.79 -27.44 -15.59
N MET A 149 10.49 -28.09 -16.51
CA MET A 149 10.22 -29.45 -16.95
C MET A 149 11.14 -30.37 -16.14
N LEU A 150 10.60 -30.88 -15.03
CA LEU A 150 11.33 -31.82 -14.19
C LEU A 150 11.30 -33.20 -14.84
N MET A 151 12.45 -33.85 -14.94
CA MET A 151 12.61 -35.20 -15.48
C MET A 151 13.03 -36.15 -14.35
N ASP A 152 12.40 -37.32 -14.29
CA ASP A 152 12.83 -38.41 -13.40
C ASP A 152 14.21 -38.93 -13.76
N ARG A 153 14.54 -38.92 -15.06
CA ARG A 153 15.83 -39.33 -15.59
C ARG A 153 16.19 -38.52 -16.85
N SER A 154 17.34 -37.86 -16.84
CA SER A 154 17.95 -37.39 -18.08
C SER A 154 18.77 -38.47 -18.79
N HIS A 155 19.00 -38.19 -20.06
CA HIS A 155 19.84 -38.94 -20.99
C HIS A 155 21.31 -39.09 -20.54
N ASN A 156 21.79 -38.31 -19.55
CA ASN A 156 23.20 -38.25 -19.15
C ASN A 156 23.54 -39.04 -17.87
N HIS A 157 22.57 -39.65 -17.18
CA HIS A 157 22.80 -40.36 -15.91
C HIS A 157 22.69 -41.90 -16.00
N HIS A 158 23.52 -42.59 -15.21
CA HIS A 158 23.59 -44.06 -15.11
C HIS A 158 22.32 -44.69 -14.50
N SER A 159 22.12 -46.00 -14.75
CA SER A 159 20.96 -46.79 -14.31
C SER A 159 20.68 -46.66 -12.80
N PRO A 160 19.41 -46.49 -12.36
CA PRO A 160 19.02 -46.35 -10.96
C PRO A 160 19.07 -47.69 -10.21
N ILE A 161 20.14 -48.46 -10.35
CA ILE A 161 20.38 -49.65 -9.51
C ILE A 161 20.74 -49.23 -8.07
N GLN A 162 20.99 -47.94 -7.81
CA GLN A 162 21.38 -47.47 -6.47
C GLN A 162 20.49 -46.41 -5.81
N ILE A 163 19.51 -45.79 -6.50
CA ILE A 163 18.61 -44.79 -5.88
C ILE A 163 17.24 -44.88 -6.54
N ILE A 164 16.25 -45.44 -5.83
CA ILE A 164 14.84 -45.48 -6.28
C ILE A 164 14.16 -44.24 -5.70
N ASN A 165 14.26 -43.13 -6.44
CA ASN A 165 13.43 -41.94 -6.23
C ASN A 165 12.27 -42.00 -7.23
N ILE A 166 11.05 -42.12 -6.70
CA ILE A 166 9.83 -42.28 -7.48
C ILE A 166 8.94 -41.06 -7.27
N ILE A 167 8.68 -40.37 -8.40
CA ILE A 167 7.64 -39.38 -8.74
C ILE A 167 8.03 -37.91 -8.59
N ILE A 168 8.48 -37.34 -9.70
CA ILE A 168 7.90 -36.16 -10.33
C ILE A 168 7.88 -36.39 -11.87
N ILE A 169 6.92 -35.78 -12.58
CA ILE A 169 6.55 -35.87 -14.02
C ILE A 169 7.62 -36.50 -14.93
N ILE A 170 7.22 -37.51 -15.71
CA ILE A 170 8.14 -38.36 -16.46
C ILE A 170 7.94 -38.19 -17.97
N VAL A 171 8.87 -37.51 -18.63
CA VAL A 171 9.13 -37.69 -20.07
C VAL A 171 10.43 -38.47 -20.18
N GLN A 172 10.34 -39.75 -20.54
CA GLN A 172 11.52 -40.55 -20.84
C GLN A 172 11.95 -40.25 -22.29
N LEU A 173 13.06 -39.51 -22.44
CA LEU A 173 13.78 -39.41 -23.72
C LEU A 173 15.05 -40.25 -23.58
N SER A 174 15.08 -41.40 -24.23
CA SER A 174 16.26 -42.26 -24.32
C SER A 174 17.14 -41.85 -25.50
N THR A 175 18.43 -41.62 -25.27
CA THR A 175 19.44 -41.55 -26.32
C THR A 175 19.81 -42.94 -26.82
N MET A 176 19.90 -43.04 -28.14
CA MET A 176 20.33 -44.22 -28.87
C MET A 176 21.85 -44.43 -28.71
N LYS A 177 22.26 -45.57 -28.16
CA LYS A 177 23.48 -46.23 -28.66
C LYS A 177 23.06 -47.01 -29.92
N GLU A 178 23.92 -47.06 -30.94
CA GLU A 178 23.66 -47.61 -32.29
C GLU A 178 23.03 -49.02 -32.35
N ASN A 179 22.90 -49.75 -31.22
CA ASN A 179 22.32 -51.10 -31.14
C ASN A 179 21.13 -51.27 -30.16
N GLN A 180 20.49 -50.20 -29.64
CA GLN A 180 19.31 -50.36 -28.76
C GLN A 180 17.98 -50.24 -29.50
N GLN A 181 17.30 -51.36 -29.73
CA GLN A 181 15.92 -51.35 -30.26
C GLN A 181 14.94 -50.72 -29.26
N TYR A 182 14.02 -49.88 -29.76
CA TYR A 182 12.87 -49.41 -28.97
C TYR A 182 12.05 -50.62 -28.48
N THR A 183 11.77 -50.69 -27.19
CA THR A 183 10.82 -51.67 -26.67
C THR A 183 9.43 -51.36 -27.22
N CYS A 184 8.80 -52.30 -27.93
CA CYS A 184 7.48 -52.09 -28.50
C CYS A 184 6.38 -52.49 -27.50
N TRP A 185 5.27 -51.75 -27.52
CA TRP A 185 4.10 -52.07 -26.71
C TRP A 185 3.44 -53.34 -27.21
N ASN A 186 3.19 -54.30 -26.33
CA ASN A 186 2.38 -55.48 -26.61
C ASN A 186 1.54 -55.84 -25.37
N SER A 187 0.23 -55.99 -25.51
CA SER A 187 -0.67 -56.35 -24.40
C SER A 187 -0.35 -57.70 -23.77
N GLU A 188 0.27 -58.62 -24.53
CA GLU A 188 0.60 -59.99 -24.13
C GLU A 188 2.12 -60.23 -24.03
N ALA A 189 2.90 -59.19 -23.75
CA ALA A 189 4.36 -59.26 -23.72
C ALA A 189 4.89 -60.36 -22.78
N HIS A 190 5.67 -61.31 -23.33
CA HIS A 190 6.39 -62.36 -22.60
C HIS A 190 7.92 -62.34 -22.84
N THR A 191 8.42 -61.42 -23.67
CA THR A 191 9.84 -61.29 -24.05
C THR A 191 10.44 -59.96 -23.57
N SER A 192 11.75 -59.90 -23.36
CA SER A 192 12.47 -58.72 -22.83
C SER A 192 12.48 -57.50 -23.77
N SER A 193 12.10 -57.66 -25.05
CA SER A 193 12.00 -56.59 -26.05
C SER A 193 10.62 -55.93 -26.14
N GLN A 194 9.65 -56.40 -25.35
CA GLN A 194 8.26 -55.92 -25.37
C GLN A 194 7.82 -55.46 -23.97
N VAL A 195 6.99 -54.43 -23.89
CA VAL A 195 6.50 -53.87 -22.61
C VAL A 195 4.97 -53.86 -22.56
N ASN A 196 4.42 -54.09 -21.37
CA ASN A 196 2.99 -54.02 -21.06
C ASN A 196 2.75 -53.26 -19.73
N LEU A 197 1.50 -53.14 -19.29
CA LEU A 197 1.17 -52.46 -18.01
C LEU A 197 1.78 -53.13 -16.77
N GLN A 198 2.09 -54.43 -16.84
CA GLN A 198 2.71 -55.18 -15.74
C GLN A 198 4.24 -54.99 -15.71
N THR A 199 4.81 -54.32 -16.72
CA THR A 199 6.25 -54.08 -16.83
C THR A 199 6.66 -52.85 -16.02
N GLY A 200 7.33 -53.09 -14.89
CA GLY A 200 7.90 -52.04 -14.05
C GLY A 200 6.87 -51.00 -13.60
N MET A 201 7.13 -49.72 -13.86
CA MET A 201 6.33 -48.58 -13.39
C MET A 201 5.26 -48.10 -14.38
N LEU A 202 5.04 -48.78 -15.51
CA LEU A 202 4.18 -48.25 -16.57
C LEU A 202 2.72 -48.02 -16.13
N ALA A 203 2.13 -48.94 -15.36
CA ALA A 203 0.79 -48.75 -14.80
C ALA A 203 0.71 -47.52 -13.88
N VAL A 204 1.70 -47.34 -12.99
CA VAL A 204 1.77 -46.18 -12.10
C VAL A 204 1.94 -44.88 -12.89
N LYS A 205 2.82 -44.85 -13.90
CA LYS A 205 3.01 -43.67 -14.77
C LYS A 205 1.71 -43.28 -15.47
N LEU A 206 0.95 -44.25 -15.98
CA LEU A 206 -0.34 -44.00 -16.62
C LEU A 206 -1.35 -43.37 -15.64
N ALA A 207 -1.49 -43.94 -14.44
CA ALA A 207 -2.40 -43.43 -13.41
C ALA A 207 -2.04 -41.99 -13.00
N LEU A 208 -0.75 -41.71 -12.79
CA LEU A 208 -0.26 -40.38 -12.43
C LEU A 208 -0.42 -39.36 -13.55
N ASN A 209 -0.18 -39.74 -14.80
CA ASN A 209 -0.35 -38.84 -15.95
C ASN A 209 -1.83 -38.47 -16.15
N ARG A 210 -2.75 -39.43 -15.98
CA ARG A 210 -4.20 -39.17 -15.99
C ARG A 210 -4.60 -38.23 -14.86
N LEU A 211 -4.09 -38.47 -13.65
CA LEU A 211 -4.33 -37.60 -12.51
C LEU A 211 -3.79 -36.19 -12.77
N HIS A 212 -2.56 -36.05 -13.26
CA HIS A 212 -1.96 -34.75 -13.57
C HIS A 212 -2.79 -33.96 -14.59
N HIS A 213 -3.21 -34.60 -15.67
CA HIS A 213 -4.08 -33.98 -16.69
C HIS A 213 -5.40 -33.49 -16.07
N LYS A 214 -6.04 -34.32 -15.25
CA LYS A 214 -7.27 -33.95 -14.54
C LYS A 214 -7.06 -32.77 -13.58
N LEU A 215 -6.00 -32.80 -12.78
CA LEU A 215 -5.66 -31.72 -11.85
C LEU A 215 -5.38 -30.40 -12.58
N ALA A 216 -4.71 -30.45 -13.74
CA ALA A 216 -4.49 -29.27 -14.57
C ALA A 216 -5.81 -28.71 -15.12
N ALA A 217 -6.69 -29.56 -15.64
CA ALA A 217 -8.00 -29.16 -16.17
C ALA A 217 -8.94 -28.60 -15.10
N GLU A 218 -8.90 -29.15 -13.88
CA GLU A 218 -9.72 -28.73 -12.73
C GLU A 218 -9.11 -27.54 -11.95
N GLY A 219 -7.97 -27.00 -12.39
CA GLY A 219 -7.39 -25.78 -11.80
C GLY A 219 -6.68 -25.96 -10.46
N PHE A 220 -6.05 -27.12 -10.22
CA PHE A 220 -5.20 -27.35 -9.04
C PHE A 220 -3.86 -26.60 -9.18
N SER A 221 -3.90 -25.31 -8.86
CA SER A 221 -2.77 -24.38 -9.03
C SER A 221 -1.90 -24.25 -7.79
N GLN A 222 -2.42 -24.50 -6.58
CA GLN A 222 -1.70 -24.29 -5.33
C GLN A 222 -0.95 -25.54 -4.87
N VAL A 223 0.19 -25.35 -4.19
CA VAL A 223 1.07 -26.44 -3.73
C VAL A 223 1.51 -26.24 -2.28
N TYR A 224 1.58 -27.34 -1.53
CA TYR A 224 2.24 -27.41 -0.24
C TYR A 224 3.06 -28.70 -0.19
N VAL A 225 4.28 -28.62 0.33
CA VAL A 225 5.20 -29.76 0.46
C VAL A 225 5.65 -29.86 1.90
N GLU A 226 5.55 -31.05 2.46
CA GLU A 226 5.94 -31.37 3.82
C GLU A 226 6.85 -32.60 3.81
N GLN A 227 7.97 -32.52 4.52
CA GLN A 227 8.84 -33.65 4.74
C GLN A 227 8.52 -34.22 6.13
N LEU A 228 7.92 -35.41 6.16
CA LEU A 228 7.51 -36.08 7.41
C LEU A 228 8.68 -36.82 8.06
N ASP A 229 9.60 -37.33 7.25
CA ASP A 229 10.81 -38.05 7.65
C ASP A 229 11.86 -37.96 6.53
N GLU A 230 13.11 -38.39 6.75
CA GLU A 230 14.20 -38.40 5.74
C GLU A 230 13.71 -39.03 4.41
N CYS A 231 12.96 -40.12 4.52
CA CYS A 231 12.48 -40.89 3.37
C CYS A 231 11.00 -40.64 3.02
N VAL A 232 10.26 -39.82 3.77
CA VAL A 232 8.81 -39.64 3.57
C VAL A 232 8.49 -38.18 3.26
N VAL A 233 7.91 -37.96 2.08
CA VAL A 233 7.52 -36.63 1.60
C VAL A 233 6.04 -36.64 1.24
N ALA A 234 5.32 -35.60 1.65
CA ALA A 234 3.95 -35.35 1.26
C ALA A 234 3.87 -34.12 0.35
N VAL A 235 3.15 -34.26 -0.76
CA VAL A 235 2.88 -33.18 -1.72
C VAL A 235 1.38 -32.99 -1.84
N THR A 236 0.91 -31.81 -1.47
CA THR A 236 -0.48 -31.40 -1.57
C THR A 236 -0.67 -30.49 -2.78
N ARG A 237 -1.55 -30.87 -3.68
CA ARG A 237 -2.10 -30.02 -4.74
C ARG A 237 -3.46 -29.50 -4.29
N HIS A 238 -3.70 -28.21 -4.35
CA HIS A 238 -4.97 -27.60 -3.93
C HIS A 238 -5.60 -26.79 -5.07
N CYS A 239 -6.92 -26.90 -5.20
CA CYS A 239 -7.72 -26.10 -6.12
C CYS A 239 -8.34 -24.91 -5.36
N PRO A 240 -7.92 -23.66 -5.60
CA PRO A 240 -8.40 -22.50 -4.84
C PRO A 240 -9.88 -22.15 -5.07
N SER A 241 -10.51 -22.68 -6.13
CA SER A 241 -11.92 -22.42 -6.43
C SER A 241 -12.86 -23.45 -5.79
N SER A 242 -12.49 -24.74 -5.82
CA SER A 242 -13.30 -25.82 -5.23
C SER A 242 -12.89 -26.18 -3.80
N HIS A 243 -11.71 -25.75 -3.36
CA HIS A 243 -11.04 -26.15 -2.13
C HIS A 243 -10.89 -27.66 -1.94
N GLN A 244 -10.88 -28.40 -3.04
CA GLN A 244 -10.43 -29.79 -3.03
C GLN A 244 -8.91 -29.86 -3.02
N SER A 245 -8.39 -30.85 -2.31
CA SER A 245 -6.95 -31.15 -2.28
C SER A 245 -6.70 -32.58 -2.74
N VAL A 246 -5.54 -32.79 -3.36
CA VAL A 246 -4.98 -34.11 -3.61
C VAL A 246 -3.64 -34.20 -2.90
N VAL A 247 -3.55 -35.11 -1.95
CA VAL A 247 -2.38 -35.28 -1.07
C VAL A 247 -1.68 -36.59 -1.46
N ALA A 248 -0.50 -36.47 -2.06
CA ALA A 248 0.34 -37.61 -2.39
C ALA A 248 1.39 -37.79 -1.31
N VAL A 249 1.43 -38.96 -0.67
CA VAL A 249 2.45 -39.33 0.32
C VAL A 249 3.35 -40.37 -0.31
N LEU A 250 4.66 -40.09 -0.30
CA LEU A 250 5.67 -40.89 -0.98
C LEU A 250 6.71 -41.35 0.03
N ARG A 251 7.02 -42.65 0.00
CA ARG A 251 8.15 -43.20 0.74
C ARG A 251 9.27 -43.62 -0.21
N ARG A 252 10.35 -42.85 -0.19
CA ARG A 252 11.52 -42.99 -1.07
C ARG A 252 12.47 -44.07 -0.58
N ALA A 253 13.18 -44.70 -1.52
CA ALA A 253 14.30 -45.61 -1.22
C ALA A 253 15.61 -44.93 -1.66
N ILE A 254 16.06 -44.00 -0.82
CA ILE A 254 17.23 -43.13 -1.04
C ILE A 254 18.56 -43.92 -1.05
N LYS A 255 18.62 -45.04 -0.32
CA LYS A 255 19.75 -45.94 -0.16
C LYS A 255 19.33 -47.33 -0.65
N ASN A 256 20.30 -48.16 -1.03
CA ASN A 256 19.96 -49.51 -1.50
C ASN A 256 19.23 -50.29 -0.37
N PRO A 257 17.97 -50.74 -0.60
CA PRO A 257 17.20 -51.53 0.37
C PRO A 257 17.85 -52.86 0.75
N GLU A 258 18.81 -53.35 -0.04
CA GLU A 258 19.58 -54.57 0.25
C GLU A 258 20.69 -54.35 1.27
N THR A 259 21.22 -53.13 1.38
CA THR A 259 22.37 -52.80 2.24
C THR A 259 22.02 -51.85 3.38
N HIS A 260 20.79 -51.33 3.42
CA HIS A 260 20.34 -50.34 4.39
C HIS A 260 19.02 -50.75 5.04
N TYR A 261 18.96 -50.69 6.38
CA TYR A 261 17.74 -50.99 7.12
C TYR A 261 16.86 -49.75 7.23
N TYR A 262 15.67 -49.82 6.66
CA TYR A 262 14.63 -48.80 6.81
C TYR A 262 13.76 -49.10 8.04
N THR A 263 13.47 -48.10 8.86
CA THR A 263 12.55 -48.23 10.00
C THR A 263 11.15 -48.63 9.52
N ASN A 264 10.42 -49.49 10.23
CA ASN A 264 9.04 -49.79 9.83
C ASN A 264 8.05 -48.70 10.28
N ASP A 265 8.47 -47.85 11.21
CA ASP A 265 7.67 -46.79 11.79
C ASP A 265 7.64 -45.57 10.85
N VAL A 266 6.46 -45.27 10.33
CA VAL A 266 6.19 -44.06 9.57
C VAL A 266 5.34 -43.15 10.45
N PRO A 267 5.73 -41.88 10.67
CA PRO A 267 4.94 -40.97 11.50
C PRO A 267 3.53 -40.79 10.92
N PRO A 268 2.50 -40.68 11.78
CA PRO A 268 1.15 -40.39 11.32
C PRO A 268 1.11 -39.00 10.67
N MET A 269 0.24 -38.83 9.67
CA MET A 269 0.07 -37.57 8.97
C MET A 269 -1.29 -36.95 9.31
N LEU A 270 -1.29 -35.64 9.60
CA LEU A 270 -2.52 -34.87 9.82
C LEU A 270 -2.93 -34.18 8.52
N ILE A 271 -4.02 -34.65 7.91
CA ILE A 271 -4.54 -34.09 6.66
C ILE A 271 -5.73 -33.16 6.97
N PRO A 272 -5.68 -31.86 6.61
CA PRO A 272 -6.81 -30.96 6.83
C PRO A 272 -8.01 -31.30 5.95
N GLY A 273 -9.17 -31.54 6.58
CA GLY A 273 -10.41 -31.91 5.91
C GLY A 273 -10.74 -33.39 6.02
N ARG A 274 -11.56 -33.88 5.08
CA ARG A 274 -12.04 -35.26 5.02
C ARG A 274 -11.55 -35.95 3.74
N ILE A 275 -10.92 -37.10 3.90
CA ILE A 275 -10.54 -38.00 2.81
C ILE A 275 -11.80 -38.62 2.24
N LYS A 276 -12.01 -38.41 0.94
CA LYS A 276 -13.14 -38.95 0.17
C LYS A 276 -12.82 -40.32 -0.42
N GLU A 277 -11.60 -40.48 -0.94
CA GLU A 277 -11.13 -41.71 -1.59
C GLU A 277 -9.60 -41.78 -1.56
N VAL A 278 -9.08 -43.00 -1.75
CA VAL A 278 -7.69 -43.23 -2.13
C VAL A 278 -7.66 -43.32 -3.66
N VAL A 279 -7.08 -42.30 -4.30
CA VAL A 279 -7.00 -42.17 -5.76
C VAL A 279 -6.05 -43.22 -6.32
N VAL A 280 -4.89 -43.40 -5.69
CA VAL A 280 -3.88 -44.41 -6.04
C VAL A 280 -3.24 -44.92 -4.76
N GLU A 281 -3.13 -46.23 -4.60
CA GLU A 281 -2.13 -46.85 -3.71
C GLU A 281 -1.24 -47.76 -4.56
N ALA A 282 0.08 -47.60 -4.45
CA ALA A 282 1.02 -48.45 -5.16
C ALA A 282 2.23 -48.80 -4.30
N ARG A 283 2.68 -50.05 -4.40
CA ARG A 283 3.84 -50.58 -3.68
C ARG A 283 4.71 -51.41 -4.59
N THR A 284 6.01 -51.14 -4.56
CA THR A 284 7.00 -51.96 -5.26
C THR A 284 7.24 -53.27 -4.49
N ILE A 285 7.16 -54.41 -5.19
CA ILE A 285 7.45 -55.75 -4.67
C ILE A 285 8.66 -56.29 -5.42
N VAL A 286 9.72 -56.61 -4.68
CA VAL A 286 10.96 -57.17 -5.26
C VAL A 286 10.92 -58.70 -5.14
N ASN A 287 10.83 -59.42 -6.25
CA ASN A 287 10.85 -60.89 -6.25
C ASN A 287 12.30 -61.41 -6.21
N ARG A 288 12.68 -62.08 -5.12
CA ARG A 288 14.05 -62.55 -4.85
C ARG A 288 14.42 -63.91 -5.47
N THR A 289 13.61 -64.50 -6.34
CA THR A 289 13.75 -65.92 -6.73
C THR A 289 14.67 -66.24 -7.90
N ASN A 290 15.22 -65.27 -8.65
CA ASN A 290 16.14 -65.55 -9.75
C ASN A 290 17.48 -64.82 -9.60
N SER A 291 18.35 -65.35 -8.75
CA SER A 291 19.79 -65.20 -8.97
C SER A 291 20.21 -66.34 -9.90
N ASN A 292 20.31 -66.10 -11.21
CA ASN A 292 21.21 -66.89 -12.08
C ASN A 292 21.36 -66.33 -13.50
N LYS A 293 22.63 -66.32 -13.92
CA LYS A 293 23.26 -66.07 -15.22
C LYS A 293 23.48 -64.61 -15.64
N LYS A 294 24.76 -64.22 -15.55
CA LYS A 294 25.37 -63.14 -16.33
C LYS A 294 25.39 -63.58 -17.80
N ASP A 295 24.52 -63.00 -18.61
CA ASP A 295 24.75 -62.89 -20.05
C ASP A 295 25.32 -61.49 -20.34
N ASP A 296 26.26 -61.42 -21.29
CA ASP A 296 27.02 -60.23 -21.67
C ASP A 296 26.20 -59.12 -22.37
N ASN A 297 24.87 -59.20 -22.29
CA ASN A 297 23.95 -58.14 -22.66
C ASN A 297 23.35 -57.51 -21.39
N MET A 298 23.92 -56.36 -21.00
CA MET A 298 23.37 -55.33 -20.11
C MET A 298 22.20 -55.78 -19.19
N SER A 299 22.58 -56.21 -17.99
CA SER A 299 21.78 -56.28 -16.74
C SER A 299 20.26 -56.17 -16.90
N ALA A 300 19.58 -57.32 -16.98
CA ALA A 300 18.15 -57.41 -16.70
C ALA A 300 17.88 -56.89 -15.27
N LEU A 301 16.91 -55.98 -15.11
CA LEU A 301 16.44 -55.54 -13.79
C LEU A 301 16.04 -56.77 -12.94
N PRO A 302 16.21 -56.74 -11.60
CA PRO A 302 15.48 -57.67 -10.75
C PRO A 302 13.98 -57.58 -11.08
N ASN A 303 13.27 -58.71 -11.10
CA ASN A 303 11.83 -58.79 -11.39
C ASN A 303 11.04 -58.04 -10.30
N CYS A 304 10.98 -56.71 -10.40
CA CYS A 304 10.16 -55.84 -9.57
C CYS A 304 8.76 -55.78 -10.17
N THR A 305 7.77 -56.30 -9.45
CA THR A 305 6.36 -56.12 -9.78
C THR A 305 5.78 -55.01 -8.92
N ILE A 306 4.76 -54.32 -9.40
CA ILE A 306 4.06 -53.28 -8.64
C ILE A 306 2.65 -53.76 -8.33
N ASP A 307 2.30 -53.73 -7.05
CA ASP A 307 0.90 -53.87 -6.59
C ASP A 307 0.29 -52.46 -6.63
N ILE A 308 -0.66 -52.23 -7.52
CA ILE A 308 -1.35 -50.95 -7.70
C ILE A 308 -2.86 -51.14 -7.60
N LYS A 309 -3.52 -50.23 -6.89
CA LYS A 309 -4.97 -50.06 -6.94
C LYS A 309 -5.31 -48.59 -7.16
N GLU A 310 -6.42 -48.34 -7.86
CA GLU A 310 -6.94 -47.01 -8.15
C GLU A 310 -8.37 -46.89 -7.62
N HIS A 311 -8.74 -45.70 -7.13
CA HIS A 311 -10.10 -45.34 -6.73
C HIS A 311 -10.77 -46.30 -5.73
N ILE A 312 -10.12 -46.54 -4.58
CA ILE A 312 -10.65 -47.38 -3.50
C ILE A 312 -11.15 -46.55 -2.32
N GLN A 313 -12.02 -47.13 -1.50
CA GLN A 313 -12.39 -46.51 -0.23
C GLN A 313 -11.24 -46.61 0.78
N LEU A 314 -11.19 -45.68 1.74
CA LEU A 314 -10.10 -45.62 2.71
C LEU A 314 -9.97 -46.91 3.54
N ASN A 315 -11.10 -47.56 3.86
CA ASN A 315 -11.15 -48.82 4.61
C ASN A 315 -10.63 -50.03 3.80
N ASP A 316 -10.55 -49.91 2.47
CA ASP A 316 -10.07 -50.97 1.58
C ASP A 316 -8.56 -50.86 1.30
N SER A 317 -7.92 -49.80 1.81
CA SER A 317 -6.48 -49.56 1.63
C SER A 317 -5.67 -50.55 2.44
N LYS A 318 -4.65 -51.13 1.82
CA LYS A 318 -3.68 -52.00 2.52
C LYS A 318 -2.55 -51.21 3.17
N LEU A 319 -2.42 -49.93 2.82
CA LEU A 319 -1.33 -49.04 3.25
C LEU A 319 -1.71 -48.14 4.44
N VAL A 320 -2.99 -48.12 4.83
CA VAL A 320 -3.51 -47.30 5.92
C VAL A 320 -3.98 -48.21 7.06
N LYS A 321 -3.47 -47.97 8.26
CA LYS A 321 -3.82 -48.68 9.50
C LYS A 321 -5.07 -48.12 10.16
N LYS A 322 -5.11 -46.79 10.27
CA LYS A 322 -6.12 -46.05 11.03
C LYS A 322 -6.30 -44.67 10.41
N ALA A 323 -7.53 -44.19 10.37
CA ALA A 323 -7.86 -42.86 9.89
C ALA A 323 -8.92 -42.23 10.80
N ASP A 324 -8.50 -41.54 11.85
CA ASP A 324 -9.41 -40.92 12.81
C ASP A 324 -9.63 -39.44 12.51
N MET A 325 -10.82 -38.94 12.82
CA MET A 325 -11.08 -37.51 12.78
C MET A 325 -10.67 -36.87 14.09
N VAL A 326 -9.76 -35.90 14.02
CA VAL A 326 -9.25 -35.12 15.15
C VAL A 326 -9.73 -33.69 14.99
N SER A 327 -10.43 -33.17 15.99
CA SER A 327 -10.80 -31.75 16.04
C SER A 327 -9.74 -30.98 16.82
N LYS A 328 -9.10 -30.01 16.17
CA LYS A 328 -8.13 -29.11 16.81
C LYS A 328 -8.39 -27.67 16.36
N HIS A 329 -8.58 -26.75 17.31
CA HIS A 329 -8.76 -25.31 17.06
C HIS A 329 -9.80 -24.95 15.98
N ASN A 330 -11.00 -25.55 16.02
CA ASN A 330 -12.07 -25.42 15.01
C ASN A 330 -11.71 -25.90 13.60
N SER A 331 -10.63 -26.67 13.44
CA SER A 331 -10.29 -27.37 12.21
C SER A 331 -10.44 -28.86 12.39
N VAL A 332 -11.12 -29.49 11.43
CA VAL A 332 -11.25 -30.94 11.34
C VAL A 332 -10.08 -31.48 10.54
N LEU A 333 -9.27 -32.29 11.20
CA LEU A 333 -8.12 -32.98 10.62
C LEU A 333 -8.43 -34.47 10.57
N GLN A 334 -7.89 -35.16 9.57
CA GLN A 334 -7.90 -36.60 9.50
C GLN A 334 -6.49 -37.12 9.74
N GLU A 335 -6.30 -37.80 10.86
CA GLU A 335 -5.03 -38.42 11.24
C GLU A 335 -4.91 -39.77 10.55
N VAL A 336 -3.95 -39.91 9.64
CA VAL A 336 -3.69 -41.14 8.88
C VAL A 336 -2.44 -41.81 9.43
N ALA A 337 -2.61 -43.00 10.00
CA ALA A 337 -1.52 -43.88 10.37
C ALA A 337 -1.28 -44.90 9.26
N PHE A 338 -0.02 -45.09 8.87
CA PHE A 338 0.36 -45.99 7.78
C PHE A 338 0.67 -47.41 8.30
N GLU A 339 0.36 -48.42 7.49
CA GLU A 339 0.73 -49.83 7.71
C GLU A 339 1.32 -50.39 6.42
N LYS A 340 2.38 -51.19 6.47
CA LYS A 340 3.02 -51.79 5.28
C LYS A 340 3.46 -50.79 4.20
N PHE A 341 3.65 -49.52 4.56
CA PHE A 341 4.12 -48.47 3.68
C PHE A 341 5.64 -48.55 3.54
N THR A 342 6.13 -49.48 2.71
CA THR A 342 7.57 -49.77 2.53
C THR A 342 8.26 -48.77 1.59
N PRO A 343 9.60 -48.65 1.60
CA PRO A 343 10.31 -47.84 0.60
C PRO A 343 9.93 -48.22 -0.83
N GLY A 344 9.70 -47.23 -1.70
CA GLY A 344 9.13 -47.42 -3.03
C GLY A 344 7.60 -47.55 -3.05
N SER A 345 6.91 -47.01 -2.04
CA SER A 345 5.44 -46.95 -1.97
C SER A 345 4.93 -45.52 -2.16
N ILE A 346 3.73 -45.40 -2.74
CA ILE A 346 2.98 -44.16 -2.84
C ILE A 346 1.52 -44.42 -2.46
N ILE A 347 0.93 -43.45 -1.76
CA ILE A 347 -0.52 -43.36 -1.58
C ILE A 347 -0.99 -41.93 -1.87
N ILE A 348 -2.12 -41.81 -2.57
CA ILE A 348 -2.69 -40.52 -2.97
C ILE A 348 -4.13 -40.43 -2.48
N PHE A 349 -4.43 -39.41 -1.69
CA PHE A 349 -5.75 -39.14 -1.15
C PHE A 349 -6.43 -38.01 -1.92
N ARG A 350 -7.74 -38.14 -2.15
CA ARG A 350 -8.60 -36.99 -2.50
C ARG A 350 -9.26 -36.49 -1.22
N VAL A 351 -9.11 -35.20 -0.97
CA VAL A 351 -9.53 -34.55 0.28
C VAL A 351 -10.46 -33.40 -0.05
N THR A 352 -11.56 -33.30 0.70
CA THR A 352 -12.50 -32.19 0.64
C THR A 352 -12.55 -31.49 2.00
N LEU A 353 -13.05 -30.26 2.01
CA LEU A 353 -13.41 -29.60 3.26
C LEU A 353 -14.47 -30.42 4.03
N GLU A 354 -14.52 -30.23 5.34
CA GLU A 354 -15.65 -30.68 6.15
C GLU A 354 -16.95 -30.06 5.60
N PRO A 355 -18.08 -30.80 5.54
CA PRO A 355 -19.33 -30.30 4.97
C PRO A 355 -19.77 -28.94 5.50
N ARG A 356 -19.69 -28.72 6.83
CA ARG A 356 -20.07 -27.44 7.44
C ARG A 356 -19.15 -26.30 7.01
N SER A 357 -17.83 -26.50 6.99
CA SER A 357 -16.89 -25.49 6.48
C SER A 357 -17.08 -25.23 4.98
N HIS A 358 -17.41 -26.26 4.20
CA HIS A 358 -17.68 -26.13 2.78
C HIS A 358 -18.93 -25.26 2.52
N GLU A 359 -20.03 -25.52 3.24
CA GLU A 359 -21.25 -24.72 3.18
C GLU A 359 -21.00 -23.27 3.59
N LYS A 360 -20.31 -23.04 4.72
CA LYS A 360 -20.01 -21.68 5.21
C LYS A 360 -19.07 -20.92 4.27
N LEU A 361 -18.10 -21.60 3.68
CA LEU A 361 -17.20 -20.99 2.69
C LEU A 361 -17.92 -20.68 1.38
N GLY A 362 -18.78 -21.59 0.92
CA GLY A 362 -19.61 -21.36 -0.27
C GLY A 362 -20.56 -20.17 -0.10
N ALA A 363 -21.19 -20.03 1.07
CA ALA A 363 -22.01 -18.87 1.44
C ALA A 363 -21.18 -17.57 1.48
N LEU A 364 -20.00 -17.60 2.12
CA LEU A 364 -19.09 -16.45 2.15
C LEU A 364 -18.70 -16.01 0.73
N ARG A 365 -18.35 -16.96 -0.14
CA ARG A 365 -18.01 -16.68 -1.55
C ARG A 365 -19.19 -16.03 -2.28
N SER A 366 -20.43 -16.48 -2.06
CA SER A 366 -21.63 -15.85 -2.62
C SER A 366 -21.74 -14.36 -2.25
N HIS A 367 -21.41 -14.00 -1.01
CA HIS A 367 -21.41 -12.59 -0.59
C HIS A 367 -20.23 -11.79 -1.16
N LEU A 368 -19.08 -12.42 -1.40
CA LEU A 368 -17.91 -11.77 -1.99
C LEU A 368 -18.04 -11.49 -3.50
N ILE A 369 -19.02 -12.10 -4.20
CA ILE A 369 -19.28 -11.85 -5.63
C ILE A 369 -19.49 -10.36 -5.91
N GLN A 370 -20.07 -9.61 -4.97
CA GLN A 370 -20.28 -8.16 -5.11
C GLN A 370 -18.98 -7.38 -5.32
N PHE A 371 -17.83 -7.92 -4.89
CA PHE A 371 -16.52 -7.28 -5.05
C PHE A 371 -15.74 -7.82 -6.25
N SER A 372 -15.90 -9.09 -6.61
CA SER A 372 -15.25 -9.69 -7.77
C SER A 372 -15.98 -10.93 -8.29
N PRO A 373 -16.17 -11.06 -9.61
CA PRO A 373 -16.78 -12.25 -10.22
C PRO A 373 -16.03 -13.56 -9.94
N GLN A 374 -14.74 -13.50 -9.58
CA GLN A 374 -13.91 -14.69 -9.33
C GLN A 374 -14.43 -15.58 -8.19
N TYR A 375 -15.25 -15.03 -7.29
CA TYR A 375 -15.85 -15.77 -6.19
C TYR A 375 -17.07 -16.61 -6.60
N GLN A 376 -17.60 -16.42 -7.82
CA GLN A 376 -18.76 -17.17 -8.33
C GLN A 376 -18.47 -18.67 -8.46
N THR A 377 -17.25 -19.05 -8.85
CA THR A 377 -16.89 -20.48 -8.87
C THR A 377 -16.82 -21.00 -7.44
N GLY A 378 -17.51 -22.10 -7.11
CA GLY A 378 -17.51 -22.68 -5.76
C GLY A 378 -18.39 -21.95 -4.73
N SER A 379 -19.17 -20.95 -5.15
CA SER A 379 -20.18 -20.32 -4.30
C SER A 379 -21.39 -21.25 -4.10
N LEU A 380 -22.01 -21.20 -2.92
CA LEU A 380 -23.20 -21.99 -2.57
C LEU A 380 -24.33 -21.07 -2.10
N ALA A 381 -25.58 -21.47 -2.34
CA ALA A 381 -26.74 -20.73 -1.83
C ALA A 381 -26.77 -20.76 -0.30
N ASP A 382 -26.97 -19.61 0.33
CA ASP A 382 -27.08 -19.50 1.78
C ASP A 382 -28.54 -19.46 2.23
N ASN A 383 -28.99 -20.59 2.75
CA ASN A 383 -30.35 -20.79 3.27
C ASN A 383 -30.61 -19.97 4.56
N SER A 384 -29.58 -19.38 5.17
CA SER A 384 -29.61 -18.68 6.46
C SER A 384 -28.98 -17.28 6.40
N THR A 385 -29.11 -16.60 5.25
CA THR A 385 -28.48 -15.29 5.01
C THR A 385 -28.91 -14.25 6.07
N PRO A 386 -27.99 -13.66 6.85
CA PRO A 386 -28.27 -12.54 7.73
C PRO A 386 -28.88 -11.36 6.95
N SER A 387 -29.89 -10.71 7.51
CA SER A 387 -30.61 -9.61 6.85
C SER A 387 -29.69 -8.50 6.32
N ILE A 388 -28.62 -8.19 7.05
CA ILE A 388 -27.64 -7.17 6.68
C ILE A 388 -26.83 -7.52 5.42
N LEU A 389 -26.70 -8.80 5.07
CA LEU A 389 -25.96 -9.28 3.90
C LEU A 389 -26.83 -9.47 2.65
N THR A 390 -28.16 -9.29 2.78
CA THR A 390 -29.10 -9.39 1.64
C THR A 390 -28.94 -8.24 0.64
N LYS A 391 -28.34 -7.13 1.07
CA LYS A 391 -28.10 -5.94 0.25
C LYS A 391 -26.60 -5.75 0.04
N PRO A 392 -26.17 -5.25 -1.13
CA PRO A 392 -24.77 -4.89 -1.35
C PRO A 392 -24.27 -3.87 -0.31
N LEU A 393 -23.01 -4.03 0.11
CA LEU A 393 -22.36 -3.16 1.09
C LEU A 393 -22.39 -1.68 0.68
N MET A 394 -22.33 -1.42 -0.64
CA MET A 394 -22.39 -0.06 -1.20
C MET A 394 -23.64 0.71 -0.77
N ILE A 395 -24.77 0.04 -0.51
CA ILE A 395 -26.01 0.68 -0.05
C ILE A 395 -25.85 1.23 1.38
N ILE A 396 -25.10 0.54 2.24
CA ILE A 396 -24.80 1.01 3.59
C ILE A 396 -23.75 2.13 3.50
N MET A 397 -22.68 1.92 2.72
CA MET A 397 -21.61 2.91 2.53
C MET A 397 -22.11 4.24 1.94
N SER A 398 -23.12 4.21 1.07
CA SER A 398 -23.72 5.42 0.51
C SER A 398 -24.54 6.25 1.51
N LYS A 399 -24.76 5.76 2.74
CA LYS A 399 -25.38 6.52 3.83
C LYS A 399 -24.36 7.23 4.72
N LEU A 400 -23.14 6.72 4.79
CA LEU A 400 -22.06 7.27 5.64
C LEU A 400 -21.63 8.65 5.19
N THR A 401 -21.46 9.59 6.11
CA THR A 401 -20.86 10.90 5.86
C THR A 401 -19.34 10.79 5.66
N LEU A 402 -18.68 11.85 5.17
CA LEU A 402 -17.21 11.84 5.07
C LEU A 402 -16.53 11.81 6.46
N ALA A 403 -17.21 12.26 7.51
CA ALA A 403 -16.77 12.09 8.89
C ALA A 403 -16.87 10.63 9.36
N ASP A 404 -17.96 9.91 9.02
CA ASP A 404 -18.05 8.48 9.31
C ASP A 404 -16.96 7.68 8.56
N MET A 405 -16.58 8.13 7.35
CA MET A 405 -15.48 7.55 6.58
C MET A 405 -14.12 7.76 7.24
N ASN A 406 -13.92 8.86 7.99
CA ASN A 406 -12.72 9.07 8.80
C ASN A 406 -12.58 7.97 9.85
N VAL A 407 -13.66 7.68 10.58
CA VAL A 407 -13.69 6.56 11.55
C VAL A 407 -13.46 5.24 10.83
N LEU A 408 -14.23 4.91 9.79
CA LEU A 408 -14.14 3.62 9.10
C LEU A 408 -12.74 3.34 8.54
N LEU A 409 -12.09 4.34 7.93
CA LEU A 409 -10.85 4.16 7.19
C LEU A 409 -9.60 4.45 8.02
N TYR A 410 -9.61 5.46 8.89
CA TYR A 410 -8.39 6.03 9.47
C TYR A 410 -8.36 5.91 11.00
N HIS A 411 -8.57 7.00 11.74
CA HIS A 411 -8.28 7.18 13.16
C HIS A 411 -6.92 6.59 13.60
N CYS A 412 -5.96 7.46 13.86
CA CYS A 412 -4.71 7.04 14.47
C CYS A 412 -4.92 6.66 15.96
N ASP A 413 -3.89 6.09 16.60
CA ASP A 413 -3.97 5.60 17.98
C ASP A 413 -4.39 6.69 18.99
N ALA A 414 -3.94 7.93 18.80
CA ALA A 414 -4.33 9.04 19.67
C ALA A 414 -5.83 9.37 19.58
N GLU A 415 -6.42 9.33 18.37
CA GLU A 415 -7.85 9.55 18.15
C GLU A 415 -8.68 8.36 18.67
N GLU A 416 -8.22 7.12 18.49
CA GLU A 416 -8.89 5.94 19.06
C GLU A 416 -8.94 5.95 20.59
N ARG A 417 -7.92 6.52 21.24
CA ARG A 417 -7.86 6.62 22.71
C ARG A 417 -8.87 7.58 23.30
N GLU A 418 -9.33 8.57 22.53
CA GLU A 418 -10.42 9.45 22.95
C GLU A 418 -11.75 8.69 23.08
N ASP A 419 -11.92 7.61 22.29
CA ASP A 419 -13.00 6.65 22.38
C ASP A 419 -12.79 5.56 23.46
N GLY A 420 -11.71 5.66 24.25
CA GLY A 420 -11.31 4.64 25.22
C GLY A 420 -10.75 3.37 24.58
N ARG A 421 -10.30 3.43 23.32
CA ARG A 421 -9.77 2.31 22.53
C ARG A 421 -8.34 2.58 22.07
N GLY A 422 -7.81 1.76 21.19
CA GLY A 422 -6.47 1.94 20.62
C GLY A 422 -6.33 1.19 19.30
N CYS A 423 -5.24 1.46 18.59
CA CYS A 423 -4.90 0.72 17.40
C CYS A 423 -4.52 -0.73 17.75
N TYR A 424 -4.92 -1.69 16.91
CA TYR A 424 -4.61 -3.10 17.13
C TYR A 424 -3.10 -3.34 17.09
N ASN A 425 -2.56 -4.05 18.09
CA ASN A 425 -1.17 -4.46 18.13
C ASN A 425 -1.00 -5.87 17.58
N ILE A 426 -0.28 -6.02 16.47
CA ILE A 426 -0.02 -7.34 15.87
C ILE A 426 1.13 -7.99 16.65
N PRO A 427 0.92 -9.16 17.27
CA PRO A 427 1.96 -9.84 18.04
C PRO A 427 3.22 -10.09 17.21
N SER A 428 4.39 -9.87 17.82
CA SER A 428 5.72 -10.01 17.18
C SER A 428 5.94 -9.07 15.98
N TRP A 429 5.19 -7.97 15.90
CA TRP A 429 5.34 -6.95 14.87
C TRP A 429 5.11 -5.55 15.48
N LEU A 430 4.30 -4.71 14.83
CA LEU A 430 4.00 -3.34 15.24
C LEU A 430 2.49 -3.12 15.39
N PRO A 431 2.08 -2.11 16.18
CA PRO A 431 0.73 -1.56 16.12
C PRO A 431 0.40 -1.02 14.74
N LEU A 432 -0.88 -1.10 14.36
CA LEU A 432 -1.36 -0.45 13.16
C LEU A 432 -1.26 1.07 13.29
N ASN A 433 -0.89 1.76 12.21
CA ASN A 433 -0.86 3.23 12.16
C ASN A 433 -2.26 3.85 12.27
N TYR A 434 -3.28 3.10 11.87
CA TYR A 434 -4.69 3.47 11.87
C TYR A 434 -5.52 2.30 12.41
N GLY A 435 -6.55 2.59 13.21
CA GLY A 435 -7.49 1.59 13.70
C GLY A 435 -8.51 1.16 12.64
N GLY A 436 -8.76 2.01 11.64
CA GLY A 436 -9.63 1.74 10.51
C GLY A 436 -9.00 0.84 9.42
N LEU A 437 -9.76 0.64 8.34
CA LEU A 437 -9.39 -0.27 7.26
C LEU A 437 -8.06 0.11 6.56
N GLN A 438 -7.68 1.39 6.53
CA GLN A 438 -6.39 1.82 5.97
C GLN A 438 -5.22 1.20 6.71
N GLY A 439 -5.31 1.01 8.03
CA GLY A 439 -4.25 0.41 8.84
C GLY A 439 -3.93 -0.99 8.34
N LEU A 440 -4.96 -1.83 8.20
CA LEU A 440 -4.84 -3.18 7.65
C LEU A 440 -4.40 -3.18 6.19
N MET A 441 -4.97 -2.30 5.36
CA MET A 441 -4.63 -2.24 3.94
C MET A 441 -3.19 -1.80 3.68
N SER A 442 -2.60 -1.00 4.56
CA SER A 442 -1.19 -0.59 4.46
C SER A 442 -0.26 -1.80 4.63
N VAL A 443 -0.62 -2.76 5.50
CA VAL A 443 0.11 -4.03 5.66
C VAL A 443 -0.18 -4.98 4.51
N LEU A 444 -1.46 -5.18 4.19
CA LEU A 444 -1.92 -6.12 3.16
C LEU A 444 -1.41 -5.74 1.76
N ALA A 445 -1.27 -4.44 1.46
CA ALA A 445 -0.74 -3.97 0.18
C ALA A 445 0.72 -4.43 -0.06
N GLU A 446 1.50 -4.66 0.99
CA GLU A 446 2.87 -5.16 0.88
C GLU A 446 2.93 -6.69 0.80
N ILE A 447 2.19 -7.39 1.67
CA ILE A 447 2.30 -8.85 1.80
C ILE A 447 1.50 -9.61 0.73
N ARG A 448 0.37 -9.04 0.26
CA ARG A 448 -0.49 -9.68 -0.74
C ARG A 448 0.24 -9.94 -2.06
N PRO A 449 0.90 -8.97 -2.72
CA PRO A 449 1.56 -9.21 -4.01
C PRO A 449 2.70 -10.23 -3.92
N LYS A 450 3.32 -10.37 -2.74
CA LYS A 450 4.42 -11.30 -2.47
C LYS A 450 3.93 -12.69 -2.02
N ASN A 451 2.62 -12.86 -1.77
CA ASN A 451 2.07 -14.03 -1.08
C ASN A 451 2.82 -14.37 0.22
N ASP A 452 3.18 -13.33 1.00
CA ASP A 452 3.90 -13.50 2.26
C ASP A 452 2.95 -13.98 3.38
N LEU A 453 2.58 -15.26 3.31
CA LEU A 453 1.76 -15.93 4.31
C LEU A 453 2.49 -16.17 5.64
N GLY A 454 3.81 -15.96 5.66
CA GLY A 454 4.67 -16.06 6.86
C GLY A 454 4.67 -14.77 7.70
N HIS A 455 4.02 -13.71 7.23
CA HIS A 455 3.94 -12.45 7.96
C HIS A 455 3.20 -12.63 9.31
N PRO A 456 3.62 -11.94 10.40
CA PRO A 456 2.96 -12.04 11.72
C PRO A 456 1.45 -11.76 11.73
N LEU A 457 0.96 -10.91 10.82
CA LEU A 457 -0.47 -10.68 10.61
C LEU A 457 -1.21 -11.96 10.19
N CYS A 458 -0.64 -12.74 9.26
CA CYS A 458 -1.21 -14.00 8.82
C CYS A 458 -1.18 -15.06 9.93
N ASP A 459 -0.11 -15.08 10.73
CA ASP A 459 -0.03 -15.96 11.90
C ASP A 459 -1.08 -15.60 12.95
N ASN A 460 -1.27 -14.32 13.24
CA ASN A 460 -2.29 -13.86 14.18
C ASN A 460 -3.71 -14.28 13.73
N LEU A 461 -4.02 -14.11 12.45
CA LEU A 461 -5.30 -14.56 11.84
C LEU A 461 -5.49 -16.08 11.86
N ARG A 462 -4.39 -16.85 11.77
CA ARG A 462 -4.43 -18.31 11.89
C ARG A 462 -4.62 -18.77 13.34
N GLN A 463 -4.08 -18.03 14.30
CA GLN A 463 -4.11 -18.38 15.73
C GLN A 463 -5.44 -18.04 16.41
N GLY A 464 -6.18 -17.03 15.93
CA GLY A 464 -7.45 -16.68 16.53
C GLY A 464 -8.24 -15.61 15.79
N ASP A 465 -9.35 -15.21 16.41
CA ASP A 465 -10.39 -14.37 15.79
C ASP A 465 -10.31 -12.89 16.23
N TRP A 466 -9.29 -12.54 17.04
CA TRP A 466 -9.17 -11.24 17.70
C TRP A 466 -9.18 -10.05 16.73
N MET A 467 -8.50 -10.16 15.59
CA MET A 467 -8.46 -9.09 14.60
C MET A 467 -9.81 -8.90 13.90
N MET A 468 -10.57 -9.98 13.67
CA MET A 468 -11.93 -9.91 13.13
C MET A 468 -12.86 -9.19 14.11
N ASP A 469 -12.77 -9.57 15.39
CA ASP A 469 -13.54 -8.97 16.47
C ASP A 469 -13.17 -7.51 16.69
N TYR A 470 -11.89 -7.16 16.59
CA TYR A 470 -11.43 -5.78 16.65
C TYR A 470 -12.09 -4.91 15.56
N VAL A 471 -12.03 -5.37 14.29
CA VAL A 471 -12.61 -4.63 13.16
C VAL A 471 -14.11 -4.42 13.32
N SER A 472 -14.87 -5.46 13.69
CA SER A 472 -16.32 -5.32 13.86
C SER A 472 -16.69 -4.52 15.11
N ASN A 473 -16.10 -4.82 16.27
CA ASN A 473 -16.49 -4.23 17.56
C ASN A 473 -16.17 -2.75 17.65
N ARG A 474 -15.14 -2.28 16.95
CA ARG A 474 -14.83 -0.85 16.81
C ARG A 474 -15.98 -0.07 16.18
N LEU A 475 -16.63 -0.64 15.17
CA LEU A 475 -17.72 0.01 14.44
C LEU A 475 -19.09 -0.24 15.09
N LEU A 476 -19.31 -1.42 15.70
CA LEU A 476 -20.54 -1.74 16.43
C LEU A 476 -20.80 -0.80 17.61
N ALA A 477 -19.74 -0.22 18.18
CA ALA A 477 -19.85 0.77 19.24
C ALA A 477 -20.37 2.14 18.76
N LYS A 478 -20.51 2.34 17.45
CA LYS A 478 -21.00 3.58 16.85
C LYS A 478 -22.45 3.41 16.38
N GLU A 479 -23.22 4.48 16.41
CA GLU A 479 -24.63 4.46 16.02
C GLU A 479 -24.82 4.62 14.50
N GLY A 480 -26.08 4.46 14.05
CA GLY A 480 -26.48 4.73 12.67
C GLY A 480 -25.83 3.82 11.62
N ALA A 481 -25.54 4.39 10.45
CA ALA A 481 -25.01 3.65 9.31
C ALA A 481 -23.61 3.06 9.56
N LEU A 482 -22.80 3.67 10.45
CA LEU A 482 -21.49 3.14 10.80
C LEU A 482 -21.62 1.85 11.63
N GLY A 483 -22.58 1.82 12.55
CA GLY A 483 -22.98 0.60 13.25
C GLY A 483 -23.49 -0.49 12.30
N GLU A 484 -24.27 -0.15 11.27
CA GLU A 484 -24.70 -1.10 10.22
C GLU A 484 -23.49 -1.76 9.51
N VAL A 485 -22.42 -0.99 9.24
CA VAL A 485 -21.16 -1.54 8.69
C VAL A 485 -20.48 -2.50 9.68
N GLY A 486 -20.48 -2.17 10.98
CA GLY A 486 -20.00 -3.08 12.02
C GLY A 486 -20.74 -4.42 12.04
N HIS A 487 -22.08 -4.39 11.92
CA HIS A 487 -22.91 -5.59 11.82
C HIS A 487 -22.63 -6.37 10.53
N TRP A 488 -22.38 -5.68 9.41
CA TRP A 488 -21.99 -6.31 8.16
C TRP A 488 -20.66 -7.07 8.30
N PHE A 489 -19.63 -6.46 8.91
CA PHE A 489 -18.37 -7.14 9.18
C PHE A 489 -18.54 -8.32 10.14
N GLN A 490 -19.31 -8.15 11.20
CA GLN A 490 -19.60 -9.23 12.15
C GLN A 490 -20.26 -10.43 11.45
N ALA A 491 -21.21 -10.19 10.55
CA ALA A 491 -21.85 -11.24 9.77
C ALA A 491 -20.88 -11.94 8.81
N MET A 492 -20.07 -11.19 8.05
CA MET A 492 -19.06 -11.75 7.14
C MET A 492 -18.00 -12.57 7.88
N PHE A 493 -17.49 -12.04 9.00
CA PHE A 493 -16.54 -12.77 9.84
C PHE A 493 -17.18 -13.97 10.54
N GLY A 494 -18.49 -13.96 10.78
CA GLY A 494 -19.23 -15.13 11.26
C GLY A 494 -19.03 -16.36 10.38
N TYR A 495 -19.00 -16.22 9.05
CA TYR A 495 -18.64 -17.32 8.14
C TYR A 495 -17.16 -17.66 8.21
N LEU A 496 -16.31 -16.64 8.21
CA LEU A 496 -14.85 -16.79 8.20
C LEU A 496 -14.32 -17.57 9.42
N LYS A 497 -14.92 -17.39 10.60
CA LYS A 497 -14.53 -18.12 11.83
C LYS A 497 -14.79 -19.63 11.76
N HIS A 498 -15.56 -20.10 10.78
CA HIS A 498 -15.92 -21.52 10.60
C HIS A 498 -15.18 -22.22 9.44
N ILE A 499 -14.25 -21.53 8.76
CA ILE A 499 -13.44 -22.13 7.71
C ILE A 499 -12.07 -22.57 8.28
N PRO A 500 -11.34 -23.47 7.59
CA PRO A 500 -10.02 -23.90 8.04
C PRO A 500 -9.05 -22.73 8.21
N ARG A 501 -8.28 -22.74 9.30
CA ARG A 501 -7.38 -21.63 9.68
C ARG A 501 -6.40 -21.23 8.58
N TYR A 502 -5.88 -22.19 7.80
CA TYR A 502 -4.96 -21.90 6.69
C TYR A 502 -5.59 -21.07 5.55
N LEU A 503 -6.92 -21.01 5.43
CA LEU A 503 -7.63 -20.18 4.45
C LEU A 503 -8.02 -18.80 5.00
N VAL A 504 -7.99 -18.62 6.32
CA VAL A 504 -8.48 -17.39 6.97
C VAL A 504 -7.75 -16.14 6.47
N PRO A 505 -6.41 -16.10 6.35
CA PRO A 505 -5.71 -14.90 5.87
C PRO A 505 -6.17 -14.43 4.48
N CYS A 506 -6.34 -15.37 3.53
CA CYS A 506 -6.78 -15.07 2.17
C CYS A 506 -8.19 -14.46 2.14
N TYR A 507 -9.13 -15.04 2.89
CA TYR A 507 -10.52 -14.57 2.88
C TYR A 507 -10.73 -13.34 3.77
N PHE A 508 -9.96 -13.19 4.85
CA PHE A 508 -9.90 -11.95 5.61
C PHE A 508 -9.48 -10.79 4.70
N ASP A 509 -8.38 -10.95 3.98
CA ASP A 509 -7.91 -9.98 2.99
C ASP A 509 -8.98 -9.65 1.93
N SER A 510 -9.66 -10.67 1.42
CA SER A 510 -10.73 -10.50 0.42
C SER A 510 -11.89 -9.65 0.94
N ILE A 511 -12.29 -9.82 2.21
CA ILE A 511 -13.34 -9.04 2.87
C ILE A 511 -12.86 -7.59 3.08
N ILE A 512 -11.67 -7.41 3.66
CA ILE A 512 -11.12 -6.08 3.97
C ILE A 512 -10.88 -5.28 2.69
N GLN A 513 -10.29 -5.89 1.66
CA GLN A 513 -10.06 -5.24 0.37
C GLN A 513 -11.37 -4.82 -0.30
N GLY A 514 -12.37 -5.71 -0.33
CA GLY A 514 -13.69 -5.43 -0.90
C GLY A 514 -14.39 -4.25 -0.20
N ALA A 515 -14.40 -4.28 1.13
CA ALA A 515 -14.98 -3.22 1.94
C ALA A 515 -14.22 -1.88 1.81
N TYR A 516 -12.88 -1.93 1.82
CA TYR A 516 -12.04 -0.74 1.65
C TYR A 516 -12.25 -0.08 0.28
N ASN A 517 -12.24 -0.85 -0.81
CA ASN A 517 -12.47 -0.31 -2.15
C ASN A 517 -13.88 0.29 -2.29
N THR A 518 -14.89 -0.34 -1.68
CA THR A 518 -16.27 0.17 -1.67
C THR A 518 -16.37 1.47 -0.87
N ALA A 519 -15.66 1.57 0.26
CA ALA A 519 -15.58 2.80 1.05
C ALA A 519 -14.87 3.93 0.29
N LEU A 520 -13.76 3.65 -0.40
CA LEU A 520 -13.09 4.63 -1.26
C LEU A 520 -13.99 5.12 -2.39
N GLU A 521 -14.72 4.23 -3.06
CA GLU A 521 -15.68 4.60 -4.09
C GLU A 521 -16.78 5.52 -3.54
N ALA A 522 -17.32 5.20 -2.36
CA ALA A 522 -18.31 6.02 -1.68
C ALA A 522 -17.74 7.40 -1.27
N VAL A 523 -16.50 7.47 -0.81
CA VAL A 523 -15.80 8.75 -0.52
C VAL A 523 -15.73 9.60 -1.78
N PHE A 524 -15.21 9.06 -2.88
CA PHE A 524 -15.02 9.85 -4.10
C PHE A 524 -16.35 10.30 -4.70
N LYS A 525 -17.40 9.46 -4.68
CA LYS A 525 -18.76 9.83 -5.12
C LYS A 525 -19.36 11.02 -4.37
N ARG A 526 -18.91 11.28 -3.13
CA ARG A 526 -19.35 12.42 -2.31
C ARG A 526 -18.50 13.67 -2.46
N MET A 527 -17.32 13.55 -3.08
CA MET A 527 -16.45 14.71 -3.32
C MET A 527 -16.82 15.42 -4.62
N SER A 528 -16.23 16.59 -4.84
CA SER A 528 -16.43 17.39 -6.05
C SER A 528 -16.06 16.65 -7.35
N SER A 529 -16.54 17.16 -8.47
CA SER A 529 -16.19 16.64 -9.80
C SER A 529 -14.69 16.69 -10.09
N PHE A 530 -13.96 17.64 -9.51
CA PHE A 530 -12.50 17.73 -9.59
C PHE A 530 -11.82 16.48 -9.04
N VAL A 531 -12.33 15.92 -7.92
CA VAL A 531 -11.80 14.69 -7.34
C VAL A 531 -12.29 13.46 -8.10
N GLN A 532 -13.59 13.40 -8.42
CA GLN A 532 -14.19 12.24 -9.11
C GLN A 532 -13.50 11.95 -10.45
N ASN A 533 -13.25 13.00 -11.23
CA ASN A 533 -12.60 12.94 -12.54
C ASN A 533 -11.07 13.15 -12.47
N GLY A 534 -10.53 13.31 -11.26
CA GLY A 534 -9.10 13.51 -11.03
C GLY A 534 -8.27 12.25 -11.24
N SER A 535 -6.96 12.44 -11.39
CA SER A 535 -5.99 11.34 -11.45
C SER A 535 -5.91 10.57 -10.13
N SER A 536 -5.22 9.43 -10.13
CA SER A 536 -4.94 8.67 -8.90
C SER A 536 -4.26 9.52 -7.83
N LEU A 537 -3.36 10.42 -8.23
CA LEU A 537 -2.69 11.35 -7.30
C LEU A 537 -3.69 12.33 -6.66
N VAL A 538 -4.59 12.93 -7.45
CA VAL A 538 -5.61 13.84 -6.93
C VAL A 538 -6.52 13.11 -5.94
N LYS A 539 -6.94 11.89 -6.28
CA LYS A 539 -7.76 11.05 -5.39
C LYS A 539 -7.02 10.71 -4.10
N GLN A 540 -5.74 10.34 -4.17
CA GLN A 540 -4.91 10.08 -2.99
C GLN A 540 -4.74 11.32 -2.10
N LEU A 541 -4.50 12.50 -2.69
CA LEU A 541 -4.42 13.75 -1.94
C LEU A 541 -5.76 14.13 -1.30
N ALA A 542 -6.87 13.93 -2.02
CA ALA A 542 -8.20 14.21 -1.50
C ALA A 542 -8.58 13.31 -0.31
N LEU A 543 -8.04 12.10 -0.22
CA LEU A 543 -8.20 11.26 0.98
C LEU A 543 -7.59 11.89 2.24
N GLY A 544 -6.60 12.79 2.10
CA GLY A 544 -6.11 13.62 3.20
C GLY A 544 -7.20 14.46 3.85
N SER A 545 -8.22 14.88 3.08
CA SER A 545 -9.42 15.54 3.64
C SER A 545 -10.15 14.64 4.62
N VAL A 546 -10.33 13.37 4.27
CA VAL A 546 -11.01 12.39 5.13
C VAL A 546 -10.13 12.02 6.33
N GLN A 547 -8.80 12.00 6.18
CA GLN A 547 -7.88 11.75 7.30
C GLN A 547 -7.93 12.86 8.34
N MET A 548 -7.83 14.12 7.91
CA MET A 548 -7.67 15.25 8.82
C MET A 548 -8.99 15.77 9.38
N CYS A 549 -10.12 15.51 8.70
CA CYS A 549 -11.42 16.02 9.09
C CYS A 549 -12.27 14.92 9.72
N GLY A 550 -12.39 14.95 11.05
CA GLY A 550 -13.11 13.98 11.86
C GLY A 550 -13.93 14.65 12.96
N VAL A 551 -14.71 13.85 13.68
CA VAL A 551 -15.53 14.29 14.82
C VAL A 551 -14.84 13.80 16.09
N ASP A 552 -14.48 14.72 16.98
CA ASP A 552 -13.73 14.46 18.21
C ASP A 552 -14.68 14.49 19.43
N HIS A 553 -14.48 13.60 20.39
CA HIS A 553 -15.27 13.57 21.64
C HIS A 553 -14.85 14.64 22.63
N SER A 554 -13.59 15.06 22.60
CA SER A 554 -13.11 16.22 23.33
C SER A 554 -13.49 17.45 22.49
N TRP A 555 -14.31 18.35 23.04
CA TRP A 555 -14.87 19.49 22.29
C TRP A 555 -13.77 20.35 21.65
N ALA A 556 -13.35 20.06 20.43
CA ALA A 556 -12.27 20.79 19.80
C ALA A 556 -12.72 22.18 19.31
N MET A 557 -14.03 22.33 19.01
CA MET A 557 -14.60 23.52 18.37
C MET A 557 -15.63 24.24 19.27
N PRO A 558 -15.65 25.59 19.26
CA PRO A 558 -16.68 26.39 19.93
C PRO A 558 -18.09 26.17 19.37
N THR A 559 -19.10 26.43 20.19
CA THR A 559 -20.51 26.37 19.79
C THR A 559 -20.82 27.36 18.65
N ILE A 560 -21.49 26.90 17.60
CA ILE A 560 -21.98 27.76 16.50
C ILE A 560 -23.46 28.13 16.68
N SER A 561 -23.92 29.13 15.93
CA SER A 561 -25.31 29.64 16.03
C SER A 561 -26.33 28.54 15.71
N PRO A 562 -27.38 28.36 16.54
CA PRO A 562 -28.47 27.43 16.26
C PRO A 562 -29.36 27.88 15.09
N HIS A 563 -29.24 29.15 14.66
CA HIS A 563 -29.98 29.68 13.50
C HIS A 563 -29.38 29.25 12.15
N LEU A 564 -28.23 28.56 12.15
CA LEU A 564 -27.62 28.02 10.94
C LEU A 564 -28.36 26.77 10.46
N LYS A 565 -28.67 26.72 9.17
CA LYS A 565 -29.25 25.55 8.52
C LYS A 565 -28.19 24.46 8.28
N ASP A 566 -28.64 23.21 8.26
CA ASP A 566 -27.84 22.04 7.90
C ASP A 566 -26.58 21.86 8.77
N VAL A 567 -26.68 22.25 10.05
CA VAL A 567 -25.66 21.92 11.06
C VAL A 567 -25.90 20.47 11.48
N GLN A 568 -24.97 19.59 11.14
CA GLN A 568 -24.94 18.24 11.68
C GLN A 568 -24.65 18.35 13.18
N SER A 569 -25.62 17.98 14.02
CA SER A 569 -25.46 17.87 15.47
C SER A 569 -25.43 16.40 15.88
N SER A 570 -24.49 16.06 16.75
CA SER A 570 -24.55 14.84 17.56
C SER A 570 -24.75 15.22 19.03
N PHE A 571 -25.60 14.47 19.71
CA PHE A 571 -25.85 14.62 21.14
C PHE A 571 -24.68 14.01 21.92
N ASN A 572 -24.05 14.77 22.81
CA ASN A 572 -23.00 14.24 23.68
C ASN A 572 -23.64 13.72 24.97
N GLU A 573 -23.64 12.40 25.17
CA GLU A 573 -24.26 11.75 26.35
C GLU A 573 -23.63 12.17 27.68
N VAL A 574 -22.34 12.54 27.69
CA VAL A 574 -21.60 12.89 28.91
C VAL A 574 -22.00 14.28 29.40
N THR A 575 -22.27 15.19 28.48
CA THR A 575 -22.40 16.62 28.77
C THR A 575 -23.82 17.12 28.61
N LYS A 576 -24.71 16.28 28.03
CA LYS A 576 -26.12 16.58 27.73
C LYS A 576 -26.31 17.83 26.88
N GLU A 577 -25.27 18.25 26.16
CA GLU A 577 -25.28 19.40 25.27
C GLU A 577 -25.13 18.94 23.81
N GLU A 578 -25.92 19.55 22.91
CA GLU A 578 -25.79 19.37 21.47
C GLU A 578 -24.67 20.25 20.94
N GLN A 579 -23.61 19.62 20.42
CA GLN A 579 -22.86 20.03 19.22
C GLN A 579 -21.51 19.30 19.20
N CYS A 580 -21.42 18.22 18.42
CA CYS A 580 -20.16 17.84 17.81
C CYS A 580 -20.28 17.91 16.29
N PHE A 581 -19.37 18.64 15.67
CA PHE A 581 -19.26 18.81 14.22
C PHE A 581 -17.80 18.63 13.80
N VAL A 582 -17.59 18.40 12.51
CA VAL A 582 -16.27 18.08 11.94
C VAL A 582 -15.25 19.17 12.27
N SER A 583 -14.08 18.74 12.76
CA SER A 583 -12.92 19.58 13.03
C SER A 583 -11.70 19.08 12.24
N LEU A 584 -10.79 20.00 11.95
CA LEU A 584 -9.61 19.75 11.13
C LEU A 584 -8.37 19.63 12.03
N ALA A 585 -7.76 18.44 12.02
CA ALA A 585 -6.48 18.16 12.67
C ALA A 585 -5.32 18.77 11.87
N ALA A 586 -4.35 19.39 12.54
CA ALA A 586 -3.17 19.94 11.86
C ALA A 586 -2.21 18.84 11.35
N GLY A 587 -2.25 17.65 11.97
CA GLY A 587 -1.47 16.51 11.49
C GLY A 587 -1.53 15.29 12.41
N LEU A 588 -1.53 14.11 11.82
CA LEU A 588 -1.58 12.84 12.56
C LEU A 588 -0.15 12.30 12.79
N PRO A 589 0.17 11.69 13.95
CA PRO A 589 -0.68 11.52 15.15
C PRO A 589 -0.47 12.62 16.21
N HIS A 590 0.36 13.64 15.95
CA HIS A 590 0.83 14.56 16.99
C HIS A 590 -0.14 15.73 17.28
N PHE A 591 -0.98 16.11 16.31
CA PHE A 591 -1.87 17.28 16.37
C PHE A 591 -3.29 16.89 15.96
N CYS A 592 -3.82 15.86 16.60
CA CYS A 592 -5.10 15.25 16.23
C CYS A 592 -6.05 14.99 17.40
N ALA A 593 -5.63 15.20 18.64
CA ALA A 593 -6.41 14.87 19.82
C ALA A 593 -6.30 15.99 20.86
N GLY A 594 -7.36 16.17 21.64
CA GLY A 594 -7.47 17.15 22.71
C GLY A 594 -7.17 18.59 22.27
N VAL A 595 -6.52 19.34 23.16
CA VAL A 595 -6.26 20.78 22.95
C VAL A 595 -5.39 21.09 21.74
N PHE A 596 -4.60 20.13 21.26
CA PHE A 596 -3.64 20.29 20.16
C PHE A 596 -4.20 19.92 18.78
N ARG A 597 -5.49 19.58 18.67
CA ARG A 597 -6.09 19.18 17.39
C ARG A 597 -6.19 20.36 16.41
N CYS A 598 -6.79 21.46 16.85
CA CYS A 598 -7.17 22.58 15.98
C CYS A 598 -6.23 23.77 16.12
N TRP A 599 -5.55 24.10 15.02
CA TRP A 599 -4.69 25.27 14.90
C TRP A 599 -5.21 26.22 13.82
N GLY A 600 -5.46 27.49 14.16
CA GLY A 600 -6.08 28.46 13.25
C GLY A 600 -5.28 28.64 11.97
N ARG A 601 -3.96 28.77 12.08
CA ARG A 601 -3.05 28.88 10.94
C ARG A 601 -3.17 27.68 10.00
N ASP A 602 -2.92 26.47 10.51
CA ASP A 602 -2.95 25.24 9.71
C ASP A 602 -4.33 24.98 9.10
N THR A 603 -5.39 25.28 9.86
CA THR A 603 -6.77 25.18 9.41
C THR A 603 -7.01 26.05 8.18
N PHE A 604 -6.67 27.34 8.24
CA PHE A 604 -6.98 28.28 7.16
C PHE A 604 -5.97 28.27 6.01
N ILE A 605 -4.80 27.65 6.17
CA ILE A 605 -3.96 27.28 5.03
C ILE A 605 -4.57 26.06 4.30
N SER A 606 -5.05 25.07 5.06
CA SER A 606 -5.47 23.78 4.51
C SER A 606 -6.90 23.75 3.99
N LEU A 607 -7.79 24.61 4.51
CA LEU A 607 -9.24 24.57 4.25
C LEU A 607 -9.57 24.64 2.76
N ARG A 608 -8.84 25.44 1.97
CA ARG A 608 -9.01 25.50 0.51
C ARG A 608 -8.83 24.13 -0.14
N GLY A 609 -7.71 23.46 0.16
CA GLY A 609 -7.33 22.19 -0.46
C GLY A 609 -8.18 21.03 0.05
N LEU A 610 -8.38 20.96 1.37
CA LEU A 610 -9.03 19.82 2.02
C LEU A 610 -10.56 19.92 2.02
N LEU A 611 -11.16 21.12 1.99
CA LEU A 611 -12.61 21.29 2.10
C LEU A 611 -13.25 21.95 0.87
N LEU A 612 -12.69 23.05 0.35
CA LEU A 612 -13.31 23.73 -0.79
C LEU A 612 -13.14 22.92 -2.08
N LEU A 613 -11.92 22.54 -2.45
CA LEU A 613 -11.69 21.78 -3.69
C LEU A 613 -12.30 20.38 -3.67
N THR A 614 -12.53 19.80 -2.49
CA THR A 614 -13.18 18.50 -2.32
C THR A 614 -14.70 18.59 -2.25
N GLY A 615 -15.29 19.79 -2.19
CA GLY A 615 -16.75 20.00 -2.17
C GLY A 615 -17.39 19.95 -0.77
N ARG A 616 -16.60 19.98 0.31
CA ARG A 616 -17.07 19.92 1.70
C ARG A 616 -17.43 21.33 2.23
N TYR A 617 -18.32 22.01 1.50
CA TYR A 617 -18.63 23.43 1.75
C TYR A 617 -19.31 23.68 3.11
N LEU A 618 -20.22 22.81 3.53
CA LEU A 618 -20.92 22.96 4.82
C LEU A 618 -19.96 22.91 6.01
N GLU A 619 -19.00 21.99 5.98
CA GLU A 619 -17.97 21.88 7.01
C GLU A 619 -17.03 23.08 7.00
N ALA A 620 -16.59 23.53 5.81
CA ALA A 620 -15.79 24.75 5.67
C ALA A 620 -16.50 25.97 6.27
N ARG A 621 -17.79 26.16 5.97
CA ARG A 621 -18.62 27.23 6.54
C ARG A 621 -18.63 27.15 8.07
N ASN A 622 -18.91 25.97 8.62
CA ASN A 622 -19.03 25.79 10.06
C ASN A 622 -17.70 26.08 10.79
N ILE A 623 -16.57 25.63 10.23
CA ILE A 623 -15.23 25.91 10.77
C ILE A 623 -14.93 27.42 10.72
N ILE A 624 -15.19 28.09 9.59
CA ILE A 624 -14.99 29.54 9.44
C ILE A 624 -15.77 30.32 10.51
N LEU A 625 -17.05 29.98 10.71
CA LEU A 625 -17.92 30.67 11.66
C LEU A 625 -17.54 30.36 13.11
N ALA A 626 -17.12 29.13 13.41
CA ALA A 626 -16.69 28.74 14.74
C ALA A 626 -15.43 29.49 15.19
N PHE A 627 -14.41 29.61 14.33
CA PHE A 627 -13.24 30.47 14.60
C PHE A 627 -13.61 31.96 14.61
N GLY A 628 -14.57 32.40 13.79
CA GLY A 628 -15.11 33.77 13.89
C GLY A 628 -15.69 34.06 15.28
N GLY A 629 -16.28 33.06 15.93
CA GLY A 629 -16.79 33.15 17.30
C GLY A 629 -15.69 33.39 18.33
N THR A 630 -14.46 32.95 18.05
CA THR A 630 -13.29 33.14 18.93
C THR A 630 -12.48 34.37 18.63
N LEU A 631 -12.86 35.24 17.68
CA LEU A 631 -12.10 36.48 17.46
C LEU A 631 -11.98 37.28 18.77
N HIS A 632 -10.75 37.62 19.16
CA HIS A 632 -10.47 38.46 20.33
C HIS A 632 -9.26 39.35 20.05
N HIS A 633 -9.22 40.55 20.63
CA HIS A 633 -8.24 41.59 20.33
C HIS A 633 -8.10 41.99 18.85
N GLY A 634 -9.01 41.56 17.97
CA GLY A 634 -8.87 41.69 16.51
C GLY A 634 -8.07 40.56 15.85
N LEU A 635 -7.75 39.48 16.57
CA LEU A 635 -6.99 38.33 16.10
C LEU A 635 -7.80 37.03 16.19
N ILE A 636 -7.50 36.09 15.29
CA ILE A 636 -7.92 34.69 15.36
C ILE A 636 -6.82 33.92 16.09
N PRO A 637 -7.15 33.00 17.01
CA PRO A 637 -6.15 32.31 17.80
C PRO A 637 -5.32 31.32 16.97
N ASN A 638 -4.10 31.04 17.44
CA ASN A 638 -3.29 29.98 16.88
C ASN A 638 -3.80 28.65 17.40
N LEU A 639 -3.77 28.46 18.72
CA LEU A 639 -4.30 27.28 19.38
C LEU A 639 -5.75 27.54 19.75
N LEU A 640 -6.68 26.74 19.24
CA LEU A 640 -8.09 26.86 19.60
C LEU A 640 -8.37 26.27 21.00
N GLY A 641 -7.66 25.21 21.39
CA GLY A 641 -7.67 24.69 22.76
C GLY A 641 -9.06 24.44 23.34
N SER A 642 -9.98 23.89 22.53
CA SER A 642 -11.37 23.62 22.92
C SER A 642 -12.19 24.86 23.32
N GLY A 643 -11.76 26.06 22.93
CA GLY A 643 -12.39 27.33 23.32
C GLY A 643 -12.09 27.79 24.75
N THR A 644 -11.46 26.96 25.59
CA THR A 644 -11.12 27.28 26.98
C THR A 644 -9.64 27.58 27.20
N ASN A 645 -8.76 26.95 26.42
CA ASN A 645 -7.30 27.13 26.45
C ASN A 645 -6.77 27.84 25.19
N VAL A 646 -7.54 28.81 24.71
CA VAL A 646 -7.25 29.54 23.46
C VAL A 646 -5.98 30.38 23.62
N ARG A 647 -5.08 30.36 22.62
CA ARG A 647 -3.88 31.23 22.59
C ARG A 647 -3.86 32.16 21.38
N TYR A 648 -3.70 33.45 21.65
CA TYR A 648 -3.61 34.53 20.64
C TYR A 648 -2.16 34.98 20.44
N ASN A 649 -1.25 34.03 20.24
CA ASN A 649 0.18 34.29 20.05
C ASN A 649 0.60 34.41 18.57
N CYS A 650 -0.35 34.36 17.63
CA CYS A 650 -0.12 34.49 16.20
C CYS A 650 -0.70 35.79 15.63
N ARG A 651 0.01 36.40 14.67
CA ARG A 651 -0.46 37.55 13.90
C ARG A 651 -0.99 37.16 12.51
N ASP A 652 -0.61 35.98 12.02
CA ASP A 652 -0.91 35.51 10.66
C ASP A 652 -2.25 34.79 10.52
N SER A 653 -2.71 34.04 11.53
CA SER A 653 -3.95 33.24 11.47
C SER A 653 -5.18 34.02 11.04
N VAL A 654 -5.32 35.29 11.48
CA VAL A 654 -6.45 36.14 11.11
C VAL A 654 -6.47 36.48 9.62
N TRP A 655 -5.31 36.66 9.00
CA TRP A 655 -5.20 36.97 7.58
C TRP A 655 -5.43 35.74 6.71
N TRP A 656 -5.00 34.56 7.19
CA TRP A 656 -5.37 33.29 6.56
C TRP A 656 -6.88 33.02 6.66
N TRP A 657 -7.50 33.32 7.81
CA TRP A 657 -8.95 33.23 7.98
C TRP A 657 -9.71 34.10 6.98
N LEU A 658 -9.29 35.36 6.80
CA LEU A 658 -9.89 36.28 5.83
C LEU A 658 -9.69 35.81 4.38
N GLN A 659 -8.49 35.34 4.03
CA GLN A 659 -8.21 34.76 2.72
C GLN A 659 -9.10 33.53 2.45
N CYS A 660 -9.30 32.67 3.44
CA CYS A 660 -10.23 31.53 3.36
C CYS A 660 -11.68 31.96 3.11
N ILE A 661 -12.16 33.02 3.77
CA ILE A 661 -13.52 33.54 3.55
C ILE A 661 -13.64 34.07 2.12
N GLN A 662 -12.64 34.81 1.64
CA GLN A 662 -12.61 35.29 0.25
C GLN A 662 -12.70 34.12 -0.74
N GLU A 663 -11.93 33.05 -0.51
CA GLU A 663 -11.94 31.86 -1.35
C GLU A 663 -13.26 31.10 -1.25
N TYR A 664 -13.86 31.00 -0.07
CA TYR A 664 -15.20 30.44 0.12
C TYR A 664 -16.22 31.21 -0.73
N CYS A 665 -16.23 32.55 -0.64
CA CYS A 665 -17.12 33.41 -1.42
C CYS A 665 -16.90 33.29 -2.94
N THR A 666 -15.71 32.88 -3.37
CA THR A 666 -15.34 32.76 -4.79
C THR A 666 -15.64 31.38 -5.35
N LEU A 667 -15.38 30.31 -4.60
CA LEU A 667 -15.44 28.93 -5.06
C LEU A 667 -16.78 28.25 -4.77
N VAL A 668 -17.47 28.66 -3.70
CA VAL A 668 -18.73 28.03 -3.30
C VAL A 668 -19.90 28.69 -4.03
N PRO A 669 -20.83 27.91 -4.62
CA PRO A 669 -22.07 28.46 -5.17
C PRO A 669 -22.84 29.26 -4.10
N ASP A 670 -23.22 30.49 -4.42
CA ASP A 670 -23.81 31.46 -3.47
C ASP A 670 -22.95 31.67 -2.20
N GLY A 671 -21.62 31.54 -2.33
CA GLY A 671 -20.70 31.61 -1.19
C GLY A 671 -20.72 32.95 -0.46
N VAL A 672 -21.06 34.06 -1.15
CA VAL A 672 -21.15 35.41 -0.58
C VAL A 672 -22.20 35.50 0.53
N SER A 673 -23.20 34.61 0.55
CA SER A 673 -24.22 34.53 1.60
C SER A 673 -23.62 34.30 3.00
N ILE A 674 -22.42 33.69 3.09
CA ILE A 674 -21.73 33.44 4.37
C ILE A 674 -21.49 34.72 5.17
N LEU A 675 -21.33 35.87 4.49
CA LEU A 675 -21.11 37.16 5.13
C LEU A 675 -22.26 37.58 6.05
N LYS A 676 -23.48 37.11 5.77
CA LYS A 676 -24.68 37.39 6.57
C LYS A 676 -24.96 36.31 7.61
N CYS A 677 -24.20 35.21 7.63
CA CYS A 677 -24.41 34.14 8.60
C CYS A 677 -24.10 34.66 10.02
N PRO A 678 -24.92 34.29 11.02
CA PRO A 678 -24.70 34.67 12.41
C PRO A 678 -23.47 33.96 12.98
N VAL A 679 -22.57 34.76 13.55
CA VAL A 679 -21.41 34.31 14.31
C VAL A 679 -21.73 34.48 15.79
N LYS A 680 -21.71 33.37 16.54
CA LYS A 680 -21.88 33.37 17.99
C LYS A 680 -20.56 33.80 18.66
N ARG A 681 -20.51 35.02 19.19
CA ARG A 681 -19.29 35.58 19.79
C ARG A 681 -19.05 34.98 21.19
N MET A 682 -17.82 34.52 21.44
CA MET A 682 -17.35 34.14 22.78
C MET A 682 -16.92 35.34 23.61
N TYR A 683 -16.43 36.40 22.94
CA TYR A 683 -15.92 37.62 23.55
C TYR A 683 -16.60 38.86 22.90
N PRO A 684 -17.81 39.24 23.36
CA PRO A 684 -18.57 40.36 22.77
C PRO A 684 -17.97 41.74 23.11
N ASN A 685 -17.27 41.88 24.23
CA ASN A 685 -16.63 43.12 24.68
C ASN A 685 -15.15 42.92 25.06
N ILE A 686 -14.30 43.87 24.66
CA ILE A 686 -12.82 43.83 24.82
C ILE A 686 -12.39 43.88 26.31
N SER A 687 -13.21 44.44 27.19
CA SER A 687 -12.89 44.64 28.61
C SER A 687 -13.11 43.41 29.49
N GLU A 688 -13.70 42.35 28.96
CA GLU A 688 -14.13 41.20 29.76
C GLU A 688 -13.19 40.01 29.58
N GLN A 689 -12.56 39.60 30.68
CA GLN A 689 -11.61 38.46 30.73
C GLN A 689 -12.32 37.10 30.79
N LYS A 690 -13.67 37.06 30.84
CA LYS A 690 -14.47 35.84 30.92
C LYS A 690 -15.51 35.80 29.79
N PRO A 691 -15.77 34.64 29.18
CA PRO A 691 -16.86 34.49 28.22
C PRO A 691 -18.20 34.65 28.94
N TYR A 692 -18.90 35.77 28.76
CA TYR A 692 -20.25 35.99 29.29
C TYR A 692 -21.15 36.55 28.19
N GLY A 693 -22.26 35.87 27.91
CA GLY A 693 -23.38 36.37 27.08
C GLY A 693 -23.12 36.41 25.58
N ALA A 694 -23.70 35.44 24.85
CA ALA A 694 -23.62 35.32 23.40
C ALA A 694 -24.37 36.46 22.67
N GLY A 695 -23.63 37.46 22.20
CA GLY A 695 -24.09 38.30 21.09
C GLY A 695 -23.88 37.55 19.76
N GLU A 696 -24.94 37.42 18.96
CA GLU A 696 -24.79 37.02 17.55
C GLU A 696 -24.61 38.28 16.71
N GLN A 697 -23.63 38.26 15.82
CA GLN A 697 -23.44 39.31 14.82
C GLN A 697 -23.14 38.66 13.46
N PRO A 698 -23.52 39.28 12.34
CA PRO A 698 -23.20 38.76 11.03
C PRO A 698 -21.68 38.73 10.80
N LEU A 699 -21.20 37.77 10.02
CA LEU A 699 -19.78 37.61 9.74
C LEU A 699 -19.11 38.88 9.19
N TYR A 700 -19.81 39.68 8.38
CA TYR A 700 -19.26 40.95 7.88
C TYR A 700 -18.91 41.95 9.00
N ASP A 701 -19.62 41.93 10.13
CA ASP A 701 -19.30 42.79 11.30
C ASP A 701 -18.05 42.30 12.01
N VAL A 702 -17.88 40.97 12.11
CA VAL A 702 -16.64 40.36 12.65
C VAL A 702 -15.44 40.73 11.78
N ILE A 703 -15.59 40.69 10.45
CA ILE A 703 -14.55 41.11 9.51
C ILE A 703 -14.22 42.60 9.70
N GLN A 704 -15.25 43.47 9.79
CA GLN A 704 -15.04 44.89 10.04
C GLN A 704 -14.29 45.15 11.35
N GLU A 705 -14.61 44.40 12.42
CA GLU A 705 -13.91 44.49 13.69
C GLU A 705 -12.41 44.21 13.52
N VAL A 706 -12.02 43.16 12.80
CA VAL A 706 -10.61 42.84 12.51
C VAL A 706 -9.90 44.03 11.86
N MET A 707 -10.49 44.55 10.78
CA MET A 707 -9.89 45.65 10.00
C MET A 707 -9.75 46.91 10.86
N GLN A 708 -10.80 47.23 11.63
CA GLN A 708 -10.84 48.38 12.52
C GLN A 708 -9.80 48.30 13.63
N ARG A 709 -9.60 47.11 14.22
CA ARG A 709 -8.63 46.88 15.31
C ARG A 709 -7.19 46.98 14.84
N HIS A 710 -6.86 46.42 13.68
CA HIS A 710 -5.51 46.56 13.11
C HIS A 710 -5.19 48.01 12.76
N MET A 711 -6.17 48.77 12.27
CA MET A 711 -5.98 50.19 11.97
C MET A 711 -5.79 51.04 13.24
N HIS A 712 -6.51 50.73 14.33
CA HIS A 712 -6.33 51.39 15.62
C HIS A 712 -5.00 51.03 16.31
N GLY A 713 -4.48 49.84 16.02
CA GLY A 713 -3.36 49.25 16.73
C GLY A 713 -3.83 48.28 17.80
N ILE A 714 -3.26 47.08 17.76
CA ILE A 714 -3.46 46.00 18.72
C ILE A 714 -2.23 45.96 19.61
N GLN A 715 -2.45 46.06 20.92
CA GLN A 715 -1.43 45.88 21.94
C GLN A 715 -2.09 45.23 23.15
N PHE A 716 -1.63 44.05 23.52
CA PHE A 716 -2.09 43.35 24.71
C PHE A 716 -1.00 42.39 25.21
N ARG A 717 -1.18 41.91 26.43
CA ARG A 717 -0.39 40.83 27.00
C ARG A 717 -1.22 39.55 27.02
N GLU A 718 -0.66 38.42 26.59
CA GLU A 718 -1.39 37.14 26.59
C GLU A 718 -2.06 36.88 27.95
N THR A 719 -3.32 36.44 27.90
CA THR A 719 -4.05 36.06 29.11
C THR A 719 -3.35 34.88 29.79
N ASN A 720 -3.17 34.95 31.10
CA ASN A 720 -2.42 33.95 31.89
C ASN A 720 -0.93 33.85 31.55
N ALA A 721 -0.31 34.92 31.02
CA ALA A 721 1.13 34.98 30.73
C ALA A 721 1.99 34.49 31.92
N GLY A 722 2.96 33.63 31.61
CA GLY A 722 3.88 33.04 32.57
C GLY A 722 4.21 31.58 32.26
N PRO A 723 5.05 30.92 33.09
CA PRO A 723 5.56 29.58 32.82
C PRO A 723 4.51 28.47 32.70
N GLN A 724 3.30 28.69 33.22
CA GLN A 724 2.17 27.76 33.10
C GLN A 724 1.57 27.76 31.68
N LEU A 725 1.63 28.90 30.99
CA LEU A 725 1.17 29.06 29.61
C LEU A 725 2.27 28.67 28.61
N ASP A 726 3.50 29.12 28.87
CA ASP A 726 4.68 28.81 28.08
C ASP A 726 5.92 28.83 28.98
N SER A 727 6.54 27.66 29.17
CA SER A 727 7.68 27.49 30.09
C SER A 727 9.02 27.93 29.49
N ASN A 728 9.04 28.27 28.20
CA ASN A 728 10.26 28.62 27.48
C ASN A 728 10.31 30.12 27.15
N MET A 729 9.19 30.74 26.82
CA MET A 729 9.10 32.15 26.43
C MET A 729 9.54 33.11 27.55
N THR A 730 10.21 34.21 27.19
CA THR A 730 10.55 35.28 28.14
C THR A 730 9.34 36.15 28.48
N ASP A 731 9.44 36.98 29.52
CA ASP A 731 8.35 37.85 29.96
C ASP A 731 7.87 38.81 28.86
N GLU A 732 8.80 39.34 28.06
CA GLU A 732 8.52 40.25 26.95
C GLU A 732 7.87 39.54 25.75
N GLY A 733 8.10 38.24 25.60
CA GLY A 733 7.53 37.44 24.52
C GLY A 733 6.00 37.36 24.57
N PHE A 734 5.42 37.46 25.76
CA PHE A 734 3.96 37.45 25.98
C PHE A 734 3.26 38.75 25.55
N ASN A 735 4.01 39.80 25.22
CA ASN A 735 3.46 41.06 24.73
C ASN A 735 3.25 40.97 23.21
N VAL A 736 2.00 41.07 22.77
CA VAL A 736 1.59 40.93 21.37
C VAL A 736 1.18 42.30 20.83
N GLU A 737 1.78 42.66 19.70
CA GLU A 737 1.52 43.92 19.00
C GLU A 737 1.25 43.68 17.52
N ALA A 738 0.28 44.39 16.95
CA ALA A 738 0.00 44.41 15.52
C ALA A 738 -0.71 45.70 15.13
N ALA A 739 -0.22 46.42 14.13
CA ALA A 739 -0.79 47.68 13.68
C ALA A 739 -0.54 47.93 12.19
N VAL A 740 -1.37 48.77 11.57
CA VAL A 740 -1.12 49.29 10.23
C VAL A 740 -0.12 50.45 10.31
N ASP A 741 1.02 50.32 9.63
CA ASP A 741 1.89 51.45 9.37
C ASP A 741 1.18 52.42 8.43
N GLN A 742 0.88 53.63 8.93
CA GLN A 742 0.11 54.63 8.22
C GLN A 742 0.81 55.18 6.98
N THR A 743 2.13 55.03 6.89
CA THR A 743 2.95 55.51 5.76
C THR A 743 2.93 54.52 4.59
N THR A 744 3.10 53.23 4.86
CA THR A 744 3.19 52.17 3.86
C THR A 744 1.86 51.43 3.63
N GLY A 745 0.96 51.45 4.61
CA GLY A 745 -0.25 50.64 4.66
C GLY A 745 0.00 49.19 5.09
N PHE A 746 1.25 48.81 5.41
CA PHE A 746 1.59 47.44 5.78
C PHE A 746 1.16 47.11 7.21
N ILE A 747 0.81 45.84 7.43
CA ILE A 747 0.69 45.32 8.79
C ILE A 747 2.11 45.12 9.32
N SER A 748 2.39 45.71 10.48
CA SER A 748 3.63 45.57 11.23
C SER A 748 3.31 45.16 12.66
N GLY A 749 4.16 44.37 13.29
CA GLY A 749 3.95 43.97 14.67
C GLY A 749 4.89 42.88 15.15
N GLY A 750 4.64 42.40 16.36
CA GLY A 750 5.53 41.48 17.05
C GLY A 750 6.75 42.19 17.65
N ASN A 751 7.67 41.38 18.18
CA ASN A 751 8.91 41.83 18.78
C ASN A 751 9.95 40.69 18.66
N ARG A 752 11.22 40.99 18.95
CA ARG A 752 12.33 40.02 18.84
C ARG A 752 12.21 38.76 19.71
N PHE A 753 11.31 38.76 20.70
CA PHE A 753 11.10 37.69 21.67
C PHE A 753 9.81 36.89 21.42
N ASN A 754 9.08 37.16 20.33
CA ASN A 754 7.87 36.43 19.99
C ASN A 754 7.91 35.74 18.62
N CYS A 755 6.95 34.84 18.45
CA CYS A 755 6.83 33.92 17.32
C CYS A 755 5.50 34.11 16.59
N GLY A 756 5.18 35.36 16.19
CA GLY A 756 3.87 35.71 15.64
C GLY A 756 3.55 35.19 14.22
N THR A 757 4.42 34.40 13.59
CA THR A 757 4.25 33.87 12.22
C THR A 757 4.49 32.36 12.20
N TRP A 758 4.12 31.66 11.13
CA TRP A 758 4.29 30.20 11.00
C TRP A 758 5.68 29.63 11.27
N MET A 759 6.74 30.42 11.10
CA MET A 759 8.08 30.05 11.53
C MET A 759 8.24 30.36 13.02
N ASP A 760 7.59 29.57 13.89
CA ASP A 760 7.33 29.90 15.30
C ASP A 760 8.17 29.15 16.34
N LYS A 761 9.31 28.57 15.96
CA LYS A 761 10.14 27.82 16.91
C LYS A 761 10.73 28.73 18.00
N MET A 762 10.17 28.63 19.20
CA MET A 762 10.76 29.16 20.43
C MET A 762 11.91 28.25 20.89
N GLY A 763 13.08 28.83 21.16
CA GLY A 763 14.22 28.08 21.68
C GLY A 763 13.97 27.56 23.10
N GLU A 764 14.44 26.34 23.39
CA GLU A 764 14.14 25.64 24.65
C GLU A 764 15.39 25.01 25.30
N SER A 765 16.56 25.09 24.68
CA SER A 765 17.78 24.43 25.17
C SER A 765 18.60 25.35 26.06
N GLU A 766 18.63 25.05 27.36
CA GLU A 766 19.51 25.72 28.31
C GLU A 766 20.99 25.47 27.99
N ARG A 767 21.31 24.23 27.58
CA ARG A 767 22.69 23.83 27.21
C ARG A 767 23.22 24.57 25.99
N ALA A 768 22.35 24.90 25.03
CA ALA A 768 22.71 25.68 23.86
C ALA A 768 22.57 27.19 24.08
N HIS A 769 22.20 27.62 25.29
CA HIS A 769 21.96 29.01 25.65
C HIS A 769 20.94 29.73 24.74
N ASN A 770 19.92 29.01 24.27
CA ASN A 770 18.88 29.56 23.39
C ASN A 770 17.46 29.49 23.96
N LYS A 771 17.30 29.06 25.22
CA LYS A 771 15.98 29.03 25.88
C LYS A 771 15.37 30.44 25.92
N GLY A 772 14.13 30.56 25.43
CA GLY A 772 13.39 31.83 25.35
C GLY A 772 13.82 32.75 24.21
N ILE A 773 14.75 32.31 23.36
CA ILE A 773 15.17 33.07 22.18
C ILE A 773 14.49 32.43 20.96
N PRO A 774 13.57 33.15 20.27
CA PRO A 774 13.00 32.68 19.01
C PRO A 774 14.09 32.38 17.98
N ALA A 775 13.99 31.24 17.30
CA ALA A 775 14.91 30.93 16.21
C ALA A 775 14.71 31.85 15.01
N THR A 776 13.46 32.29 14.78
CA THR A 776 13.04 33.06 13.61
C THR A 776 12.01 34.12 13.99
N PRO A 777 12.38 35.13 14.81
CA PRO A 777 11.49 36.26 15.05
C PRO A 777 11.31 37.01 13.72
N ARG A 778 10.05 37.11 13.28
CA ARG A 778 9.66 37.80 12.03
C ARG A 778 8.75 38.98 12.35
N ASP A 779 9.18 39.78 13.31
CA ASP A 779 8.54 41.02 13.69
C ASP A 779 8.71 42.10 12.59
N GLY A 780 7.97 43.19 12.72
CA GLY A 780 7.77 44.11 11.61
C GLY A 780 6.74 43.58 10.61
N SER A 781 6.93 43.91 9.33
CA SER A 781 6.03 43.55 8.23
C SER A 781 6.49 42.29 7.50
N ALA A 782 5.95 41.13 7.89
CA ALA A 782 6.19 39.86 7.20
C ALA A 782 5.53 39.84 5.80
N VAL A 783 6.26 39.38 4.79
CA VAL A 783 5.85 39.49 3.37
C VAL A 783 4.49 38.85 3.07
N GLU A 784 4.21 37.67 3.64
CA GLU A 784 2.95 36.95 3.43
C GLU A 784 1.76 37.65 4.09
N ILE A 785 1.96 38.27 5.27
CA ILE A 785 0.90 39.01 5.97
C ILE A 785 0.53 40.25 5.15
N VAL A 786 1.51 40.95 4.60
CA VAL A 786 1.24 42.13 3.74
C VAL A 786 0.50 41.72 2.47
N GLY A 787 0.91 40.60 1.84
CA GLY A 787 0.20 40.05 0.67
C GLY A 787 -1.26 39.66 0.98
N LEU A 788 -1.49 38.94 2.09
CA LEU A 788 -2.84 38.55 2.54
C LEU A 788 -3.69 39.78 2.91
N CYS A 789 -3.09 40.78 3.55
CA CYS A 789 -3.74 42.06 3.84
C CYS A 789 -4.16 42.78 2.55
N LYS A 790 -3.27 42.88 1.55
CA LYS A 790 -3.60 43.44 0.23
C LYS A 790 -4.78 42.69 -0.41
N SER A 791 -4.71 41.36 -0.42
CA SER A 791 -5.76 40.51 -0.99
C SER A 791 -7.12 40.80 -0.34
N THR A 792 -7.13 40.89 1.00
CA THR A 792 -8.31 41.17 1.82
C THR A 792 -8.88 42.56 1.54
N VAL A 793 -8.06 43.61 1.58
CA VAL A 793 -8.52 45.00 1.38
C VAL A 793 -9.10 45.17 -0.02
N ARG A 794 -8.41 44.67 -1.06
CA ARG A 794 -8.94 44.61 -2.44
C ARG A 794 -10.29 43.92 -2.49
N TRP A 795 -10.42 42.77 -1.82
CA TRP A 795 -11.65 41.99 -1.80
C TRP A 795 -12.79 42.74 -1.12
N ILE A 796 -12.55 43.40 0.02
CA ILE A 796 -13.54 44.23 0.72
C ILE A 796 -14.00 45.40 -0.16
N VAL A 797 -13.09 46.09 -0.85
CA VAL A 797 -13.46 47.16 -1.81
C VAL A 797 -14.42 46.62 -2.87
N LYS A 798 -14.12 45.45 -3.45
CA LYS A 798 -14.99 44.80 -4.43
C LYS A 798 -16.36 44.43 -3.83
N LEU A 799 -16.40 43.87 -2.62
CA LEU A 799 -17.66 43.52 -1.96
C LEU A 799 -18.52 44.74 -1.64
N HIS A 800 -17.90 45.83 -1.17
CA HIS A 800 -18.60 47.07 -0.87
C HIS A 800 -19.23 47.68 -2.12
N ASN A 801 -18.45 47.78 -3.21
CA ASN A 801 -18.94 48.29 -4.50
C ASN A 801 -20.08 47.45 -5.08
N ASN A 802 -20.11 46.16 -4.76
CA ASN A 802 -21.19 45.24 -5.16
C ASN A 802 -22.36 45.18 -4.16
N GLY A 803 -22.35 45.97 -3.08
CA GLY A 803 -23.43 46.01 -2.08
C GLY A 803 -23.47 44.82 -1.12
N HIS A 804 -22.41 44.02 -1.05
CA HIS A 804 -22.32 42.84 -0.17
C HIS A 804 -21.61 43.11 1.16
N PHE A 805 -20.91 44.24 1.29
CA PHE A 805 -20.23 44.65 2.53
C PHE A 805 -20.60 46.09 2.88
N PRO A 806 -21.18 46.37 4.06
CA PRO A 806 -21.78 47.67 4.36
C PRO A 806 -20.76 48.79 4.63
N TYR A 807 -19.52 48.45 4.97
CA TYR A 807 -18.51 49.43 5.37
C TYR A 807 -17.57 49.83 4.22
N ALA A 808 -17.38 51.14 4.03
CA ALA A 808 -16.46 51.69 3.03
C ALA A 808 -15.06 52.01 3.59
N ALA A 809 -14.93 52.09 4.91
CA ALA A 809 -13.76 52.65 5.60
C ALA A 809 -13.59 52.09 7.02
N VAL A 810 -12.42 52.38 7.59
CA VAL A 810 -12.11 52.21 9.02
C VAL A 810 -11.83 53.58 9.64
N ASN A 811 -12.15 53.73 10.92
CA ASN A 811 -11.94 54.99 11.66
C ASN A 811 -10.60 54.99 12.39
N ILE A 812 -10.04 56.16 12.66
CA ILE A 812 -8.76 56.36 13.34
C ILE A 812 -8.95 57.47 14.36
N CYS A 813 -8.84 57.16 15.65
CA CYS A 813 -8.88 58.18 16.71
C CYS A 813 -7.44 58.66 17.02
N ARG A 814 -7.14 59.94 16.76
CA ARG A 814 -5.86 60.59 17.12
C ARG A 814 -6.12 61.94 17.78
N GLY A 815 -5.59 62.14 18.98
CA GLY A 815 -5.66 63.43 19.69
C GLY A 815 -7.09 63.93 19.97
N GLY A 816 -8.07 63.02 20.10
CA GLY A 816 -9.48 63.37 20.27
C GLY A 816 -10.26 63.65 18.98
N GLN A 817 -9.62 63.58 17.81
CA GLN A 817 -10.27 63.68 16.49
C GLN A 817 -10.33 62.31 15.81
N THR A 818 -11.47 62.02 15.17
CA THR A 818 -11.71 60.78 14.41
C THR A 818 -11.52 61.06 12.93
N TYR A 819 -10.52 60.43 12.31
CA TYR A 819 -10.30 60.42 10.87
C TYR A 819 -10.84 59.10 10.29
N SER A 820 -11.28 59.10 9.03
CA SER A 820 -11.71 57.88 8.35
C SER A 820 -10.74 57.57 7.21
N GLU A 821 -10.21 56.35 7.18
CA GLU A 821 -9.36 55.84 6.10
C GLU A 821 -10.19 54.84 5.28
N SER A 822 -10.52 55.21 4.04
CA SER A 822 -11.27 54.33 3.13
C SER A 822 -10.46 53.09 2.75
N TYR A 823 -11.12 51.95 2.55
CA TYR A 823 -10.46 50.73 2.10
C TYR A 823 -9.78 50.90 0.73
N ALA A 824 -10.36 51.68 -0.19
CA ALA A 824 -9.75 51.95 -1.50
C ALA A 824 -8.41 52.70 -1.37
N LYS A 825 -8.33 53.67 -0.46
CA LYS A 825 -7.08 54.38 -0.17
C LYS A 825 -6.04 53.48 0.50
N TRP A 826 -6.47 52.61 1.41
CA TRP A 826 -5.57 51.62 2.02
C TRP A 826 -5.03 50.64 0.97
N ASP A 827 -5.87 50.13 0.07
CA ASP A 827 -5.48 49.25 -1.04
C ASP A 827 -4.38 49.88 -1.92
N LEU A 828 -4.61 51.12 -2.34
CA LEU A 828 -3.66 51.89 -3.14
C LEU A 828 -2.34 52.14 -2.40
N LYS A 829 -2.40 52.43 -1.11
CA LYS A 829 -1.19 52.69 -0.30
C LYS A 829 -0.28 51.46 -0.25
N ILE A 830 -0.85 50.26 -0.07
CA ILE A 830 -0.07 49.02 -0.12
C ILE A 830 0.49 48.81 -1.52
N GLN A 831 -0.34 48.99 -2.56
CA GLN A 831 0.04 48.83 -3.96
C GLN A 831 1.25 49.69 -4.36
N GLU A 832 1.27 50.96 -3.94
CA GLU A 832 2.32 51.92 -4.29
C GLU A 832 3.64 51.69 -3.55
N ASN A 833 3.60 51.00 -2.41
CA ASN A 833 4.76 50.84 -1.52
C ASN A 833 5.36 49.43 -1.52
N PHE A 834 4.57 48.37 -1.74
CA PHE A 834 5.02 46.99 -1.54
C PHE A 834 6.31 46.67 -2.28
N GLU A 835 6.30 46.72 -3.61
CA GLU A 835 7.46 46.31 -4.40
C GLU A 835 8.67 47.21 -4.13
N LYS A 836 8.46 48.52 -3.92
CA LYS A 836 9.54 49.47 -3.59
C LYS A 836 10.26 49.12 -2.28
N LYS A 837 9.55 48.56 -1.29
CA LYS A 837 10.11 48.25 0.03
C LYS A 837 10.65 46.83 0.13
N PHE A 838 10.00 45.87 -0.54
CA PHE A 838 10.34 44.45 -0.47
C PHE A 838 11.32 43.98 -1.56
N TYR A 839 11.31 44.55 -2.77
CA TYR A 839 12.20 44.08 -3.84
C TYR A 839 13.64 44.54 -3.62
N ILE A 840 14.59 43.64 -3.90
CA ILE A 840 16.03 43.91 -3.90
C ILE A 840 16.53 43.86 -5.35
N PRO A 841 16.91 44.98 -5.97
CA PRO A 841 17.37 45.04 -7.34
C PRO A 841 18.79 44.50 -7.51
N HIS A 842 19.13 44.15 -8.76
CA HIS A 842 20.47 43.67 -9.14
C HIS A 842 21.54 44.72 -9.00
N ASP A 843 21.32 45.91 -9.55
CA ASP A 843 22.27 47.00 -9.42
C ASP A 843 22.19 47.53 -7.98
N PRO A 844 23.30 47.50 -7.21
CA PRO A 844 23.35 48.13 -5.90
C PRO A 844 22.96 49.61 -5.91
N LYS A 845 23.13 50.30 -7.06
CA LYS A 845 22.77 51.71 -7.22
C LYS A 845 21.26 51.96 -7.26
N ASP A 846 20.50 50.97 -7.71
CA ASP A 846 19.03 51.04 -7.79
C ASP A 846 18.37 50.72 -6.44
N TYR A 847 19.17 50.34 -5.43
CA TYR A 847 18.66 49.98 -4.12
C TYR A 847 18.51 51.21 -3.21
N GLU A 848 17.28 51.63 -2.97
CA GLU A 848 16.94 52.77 -2.10
C GLU A 848 16.84 52.42 -0.60
N GLY A 849 17.20 51.19 -0.20
CA GLY A 849 17.03 50.76 1.20
C GLY A 849 18.17 51.16 2.13
N LYS A 850 17.87 51.22 3.43
CA LYS A 850 18.74 51.82 4.46
C LYS A 850 20.03 51.04 4.79
N GLN A 851 20.11 49.76 4.41
CA GLN A 851 21.19 48.84 4.82
C GLN A 851 21.64 47.93 3.68
N PRO A 852 22.29 48.47 2.63
CA PRO A 852 22.80 47.68 1.51
C PRO A 852 23.84 46.63 1.90
N GLU A 853 24.55 46.83 3.01
CA GLU A 853 25.58 45.92 3.55
C GLU A 853 25.03 44.57 4.04
N LEU A 854 23.73 44.50 4.35
CA LEU A 854 23.05 43.28 4.78
C LEU A 854 22.44 42.49 3.62
N VAL A 855 22.55 42.99 2.38
CA VAL A 855 22.01 42.34 1.20
C VAL A 855 22.93 41.20 0.76
N HIS A 856 22.54 39.95 1.04
CA HIS A 856 23.26 38.77 0.57
C HIS A 856 22.88 38.37 -0.86
N LYS A 857 21.58 38.41 -1.19
CA LYS A 857 21.03 38.02 -2.49
C LYS A 857 20.26 39.18 -3.13
N ARG A 858 20.28 39.25 -4.46
CA ARG A 858 19.63 40.27 -5.29
C ARG A 858 18.72 39.63 -6.33
N GLY A 859 17.80 40.41 -6.89
CA GLY A 859 16.74 39.90 -7.76
C GLY A 859 15.67 39.12 -6.98
N ILE A 860 15.50 39.40 -5.69
CA ILE A 860 14.60 38.69 -4.78
C ILE A 860 13.68 39.67 -4.05
N TYR A 861 12.67 39.12 -3.36
CA TYR A 861 11.84 39.85 -2.42
C TYR A 861 12.26 39.50 -0.98
N LYS A 862 12.41 40.53 -0.14
CA LYS A 862 12.69 40.43 1.29
C LYS A 862 11.68 39.54 2.01
N ASP A 863 12.12 38.88 3.07
CA ASP A 863 11.25 38.05 3.91
C ASP A 863 10.36 38.90 4.84
N SER A 864 10.91 40.01 5.32
CA SER A 864 10.20 41.00 6.14
C SER A 864 10.70 42.42 5.84
N PHE A 865 9.97 43.41 6.33
CA PHE A 865 10.36 44.81 6.26
C PHE A 865 10.22 45.46 7.64
N GLY A 866 11.30 46.04 8.14
CA GLY A 866 11.33 46.77 9.41
C GLY A 866 11.36 45.85 10.64
N SER A 867 11.95 44.67 10.53
CA SER A 867 12.18 43.80 11.69
C SER A 867 13.18 44.41 12.68
N SER A 868 13.04 44.08 13.96
CA SER A 868 13.98 44.52 15.02
C SER A 868 15.40 44.03 14.82
N SER A 869 15.57 42.88 14.15
CA SER A 869 16.87 42.35 13.74
C SER A 869 17.03 42.54 12.22
N PRO A 870 17.69 43.62 11.77
CA PRO A 870 17.55 44.05 10.38
C PRO A 870 18.07 43.06 9.34
N TRP A 871 18.99 42.16 9.72
CA TRP A 871 19.45 41.06 8.87
C TRP A 871 18.31 40.11 8.44
N CYS A 872 17.31 39.90 9.30
CA CYS A 872 16.19 39.01 9.03
C CYS A 872 15.38 39.44 7.79
N ASP A 873 15.28 40.75 7.53
CA ASP A 873 14.57 41.29 6.36
C ASP A 873 15.17 40.77 5.04
N TYR A 874 16.50 40.63 4.97
CA TYR A 874 17.25 40.39 3.73
C TYR A 874 17.43 38.93 3.37
N GLN A 875 16.83 38.02 4.15
CA GLN A 875 16.96 36.58 3.94
C GLN A 875 16.11 36.11 2.78
N LEU A 876 16.68 35.26 1.92
CA LEU A 876 15.89 34.53 0.92
C LEU A 876 15.17 33.37 1.62
N ARG A 877 13.83 33.49 1.73
CA ARG A 877 12.94 32.47 2.30
C ARG A 877 11.78 32.14 1.37
N THR A 878 11.08 31.05 1.67
CA THR A 878 9.95 30.55 0.89
C THR A 878 8.62 31.27 1.15
N ASN A 879 8.63 32.45 1.78
CA ASN A 879 7.41 33.14 2.23
C ASN A 879 6.81 34.07 1.17
N PHE A 880 7.63 34.77 0.38
CA PHE A 880 7.15 35.71 -0.65
C PHE A 880 6.25 35.08 -1.73
N PRO A 881 6.38 33.78 -2.11
CA PRO A 881 5.46 33.15 -3.04
C PRO A 881 4.00 33.15 -2.54
N ILE A 882 3.77 33.15 -1.22
CA ILE A 882 2.41 33.27 -0.67
C ILE A 882 1.79 34.60 -1.10
N ALA A 883 2.53 35.71 -0.95
CA ALA A 883 2.08 37.03 -1.39
C ALA A 883 1.85 37.08 -2.90
N MET A 884 2.71 36.44 -3.70
CA MET A 884 2.51 36.34 -5.16
C MET A 884 1.24 35.57 -5.53
N VAL A 885 0.87 34.54 -4.77
CA VAL A 885 -0.35 33.75 -5.04
C VAL A 885 -1.61 34.56 -4.71
N VAL A 886 -1.65 35.24 -3.56
CA VAL A 886 -2.89 35.91 -3.09
C VAL A 886 -3.06 37.32 -3.66
N ALA A 887 -1.96 38.02 -3.95
CA ALA A 887 -1.94 39.39 -4.45
C ALA A 887 -0.88 39.58 -5.57
N PRO A 888 -1.02 38.89 -6.71
CA PRO A 888 -0.07 38.98 -7.82
C PRO A 888 0.09 40.40 -8.38
N GLU A 889 -0.92 41.26 -8.21
CA GLU A 889 -0.86 42.67 -8.63
C GLU A 889 0.23 43.49 -7.95
N LEU A 890 0.77 43.02 -6.83
CA LEU A 890 1.87 43.69 -6.12
C LEU A 890 3.23 43.55 -6.82
N PHE A 891 3.32 42.71 -7.84
CA PHE A 891 4.59 42.28 -8.43
C PHE A 891 4.68 42.65 -9.90
N THR A 892 5.81 43.24 -10.29
CA THR A 892 6.19 43.35 -11.70
C THR A 892 6.53 41.95 -12.22
N VAL A 893 5.93 41.56 -13.34
CA VAL A 893 5.97 40.19 -13.87
C VAL A 893 7.40 39.69 -14.06
N GLU A 894 8.27 40.51 -14.65
CA GLU A 894 9.66 40.15 -14.94
C GLU A 894 10.46 39.89 -13.64
N LYS A 895 10.30 40.76 -12.65
CA LYS A 895 10.95 40.63 -11.33
C LYS A 895 10.45 39.41 -10.57
N ALA A 896 9.14 39.12 -10.67
CA ALA A 896 8.53 37.96 -10.03
C ALA A 896 9.07 36.64 -10.60
N TRP A 897 9.11 36.51 -11.93
CA TRP A 897 9.65 35.33 -12.60
C TRP A 897 11.11 35.09 -12.24
N GLU A 898 11.91 36.14 -12.17
CA GLU A 898 13.28 36.03 -11.75
C GLU A 898 13.44 35.54 -10.31
N ALA A 899 12.71 36.16 -9.37
CA ALA A 899 12.74 35.77 -7.97
C ALA A 899 12.28 34.32 -7.76
N LEU A 900 11.24 33.88 -8.50
CA LEU A 900 10.78 32.50 -8.51
C LEU A 900 11.82 31.54 -9.09
N GLY A 901 12.53 31.92 -10.16
CA GLY A 901 13.64 31.13 -10.71
C GLY A 901 14.80 30.98 -9.73
N ILE A 902 15.07 31.98 -8.89
CA ILE A 902 16.04 31.87 -7.79
C ILE A 902 15.52 30.93 -6.70
N ALA A 903 14.26 31.08 -6.28
CA ALA A 903 13.64 30.21 -5.29
C ALA A 903 13.58 28.74 -5.74
N GLU A 904 13.28 28.47 -7.01
CA GLU A 904 13.32 27.13 -7.59
C GLU A 904 14.73 26.52 -7.48
N ARG A 905 15.76 27.27 -7.88
CA ARG A 905 17.15 26.78 -7.83
C ARG A 905 17.68 26.57 -6.40
N LYS A 906 17.30 27.43 -5.46
CA LYS A 906 17.90 27.46 -4.11
C LYS A 906 17.05 26.77 -3.05
N LEU A 907 15.73 26.98 -3.08
CA LEU A 907 14.81 26.60 -2.03
C LEU A 907 13.98 25.34 -2.37
N LEU A 908 13.71 25.02 -3.65
CA LEU A 908 12.91 23.84 -3.97
C LEU A 908 13.68 22.54 -3.68
N GLY A 909 13.15 21.73 -2.77
CA GLY A 909 13.60 20.37 -2.49
C GLY A 909 12.74 19.32 -3.20
N PRO A 910 13.04 18.02 -3.02
CA PRO A 910 12.32 16.93 -3.71
C PRO A 910 10.86 16.77 -3.29
N LEU A 911 10.52 17.14 -2.04
CA LEU A 911 9.17 16.99 -1.47
C LEU A 911 8.63 18.28 -0.81
N GLY A 912 9.47 19.30 -0.65
CA GLY A 912 9.10 20.52 0.08
C GLY A 912 10.09 21.65 -0.17
N MET A 913 9.73 22.83 0.31
CA MET A 913 10.55 24.04 0.19
C MET A 913 11.48 24.19 1.41
N LYS A 914 12.76 24.51 1.17
CA LYS A 914 13.68 24.93 2.22
C LYS A 914 13.20 26.25 2.81
N THR A 915 13.23 26.34 4.14
CA THR A 915 12.76 27.51 4.88
C THR A 915 13.70 28.70 4.80
N LEU A 916 14.97 28.46 4.44
CA LEU A 916 16.02 29.47 4.30
C LEU A 916 17.00 29.04 3.19
N ASP A 917 17.61 30.01 2.53
CA ASP A 917 18.75 29.80 1.60
C ASP A 917 19.90 29.07 2.32
N PRO A 918 20.47 28.00 1.73
CA PRO A 918 21.64 27.31 2.31
C PRO A 918 22.93 28.14 2.37
N GLU A 919 23.03 29.20 1.57
CA GLU A 919 24.15 30.16 1.56
C GLU A 919 23.81 31.40 2.39
#